data_AF-A0A2D0IKA3-F1
#
_entry.id   AF-A0A2D0IKA3-F1
#
_cell.length_a   1.000
_cell.length_b   1.000
_cell.length_c   1.000
_cell.angle_alpha   90.00
_cell.angle_beta   90.00
_cell.angle_gamma   90.00
#
_symmetry.space_group_name_H-M   'P 1'
#
loop_
_entity.id
_entity.type
_entity.pdbx_description
1 polymer ?
#
loop_
_entity_poly.entity_id
_entity_poly.type
_entity_poly.pdbx_seq_one_letter_code
_entity_poly.pdbx_strand_id
1 'polypeptide(L)'
;MSFWVTGHRNVTAAYGVNGVTADHWRAFEQHGIKQILIAFDNDTAGNDAAVRLASELVAKGITPLRVVFPPDQDANGYLCQMAESESAFALLIESAVPMQDAADIVAVERQTVESVTAPETASSLVAEPVPSVTPGVVCESGDNGELLISIGTLQWCLRGMGAVKAGAATMKLNAQVLDTQSGVLFADGVDLMSARSRNSYARLAATELGLGEAELRRSLGQVLLAVEQWQQQGTSGTESSIPEMGIAEREAALALLQDPYLTARITTDLAACGVVGESTNLLAGFLAAVSRKLPKPLAVLIQSSSAAGKSSLMEAVLNLMPEEERIQYSAMTGQSLFYLGETHLQHKILAIAEEEGVRQAAYALKLLQSDGELTMASTGKDEATGNLVTKSYTVKGPVMLMLTTTAIDVDEELLNRCLVLTVNESREQTEAIHVLQRQKQTLEGLLAENERDYLTALHQNAQRLLKPLNVVNPYASQLTFLSDKTRTRRDHMKYLTLIQSIALLHQYQREVKTAEHRGKRLEYIEVSKDDIRLANQLAHEILGRTLDEMPPQTRKLLLLIQQMAHAMAADQQCALNAVRFTRRDIRDFTQWSDNQLKVHCQRLAEMEYLLIHGGSRGHRLQYELLWDGDGDSAHLSGLIMPV
;
A
#
# COMPACT_ATOMS: atom_id res chain seq x y z
N MET A 1 -17.11 -21.06 45.68
CA MET A 1 -15.91 -20.94 46.55
C MET A 1 -14.61 -21.11 45.78
N SER A 2 -14.61 -21.75 44.60
CA SER A 2 -13.46 -21.92 43.69
C SER A 2 -12.52 -20.72 43.58
N PHE A 3 -13.01 -19.59 43.06
CA PHE A 3 -12.21 -18.37 42.87
C PHE A 3 -11.57 -17.83 44.15
N TRP A 4 -12.26 -17.97 45.28
CA TRP A 4 -11.75 -17.50 46.57
C TRP A 4 -10.62 -18.40 47.09
N VAL A 5 -10.76 -19.72 46.90
CA VAL A 5 -9.73 -20.68 47.32
C VAL A 5 -8.46 -20.52 46.47
N THR A 6 -8.59 -20.13 45.20
CA THR A 6 -7.45 -19.89 44.29
C THR A 6 -6.88 -18.46 44.35
N GLY A 7 -7.21 -17.69 45.38
CA GLY A 7 -6.59 -16.38 45.64
C GLY A 7 -7.30 -15.16 45.05
N HIS A 8 -8.34 -15.33 44.23
CA HIS A 8 -9.10 -14.19 43.68
C HIS A 8 -10.11 -13.67 44.72
N ARG A 9 -9.92 -12.43 45.16
CA ARG A 9 -10.76 -11.77 46.17
C ARG A 9 -11.83 -10.85 45.59
N ASN A 10 -11.64 -10.39 44.36
CA ASN A 10 -12.58 -9.51 43.65
C ASN A 10 -13.61 -10.33 42.86
N VAL A 11 -14.33 -11.23 43.54
CA VAL A 11 -15.30 -12.13 42.91
C VAL A 11 -16.65 -12.05 43.64
N THR A 12 -17.74 -12.03 42.87
CA THR A 12 -19.11 -12.15 43.39
C THR A 12 -19.86 -13.24 42.65
N ALA A 13 -20.88 -13.82 43.30
CA ALA A 13 -21.72 -14.84 42.69
C ALA A 13 -22.95 -14.21 42.03
N ALA A 14 -23.21 -14.54 40.77
CA ALA A 14 -24.55 -14.37 40.21
C ALA A 14 -25.43 -15.52 40.71
N TYR A 15 -26.63 -15.21 41.20
CA TYR A 15 -27.60 -16.22 41.68
C TYR A 15 -28.24 -17.00 40.51
N GLY A 16 -27.42 -17.68 39.70
CA GLY A 16 -27.80 -18.35 38.45
C GLY A 16 -27.80 -17.42 37.23
N VAL A 17 -28.28 -17.96 36.10
CA VAL A 17 -28.29 -17.32 34.76
C VAL A 17 -29.04 -15.99 34.65
N ASN A 18 -29.93 -15.68 35.61
CA ASN A 18 -30.66 -14.41 35.71
C ASN A 18 -30.40 -13.71 37.05
N GLY A 19 -29.31 -14.08 37.74
CA GLY A 19 -29.08 -13.77 39.15
C GLY A 19 -28.32 -12.48 39.43
N VAL A 20 -28.13 -11.59 38.45
CA VAL A 20 -27.52 -10.28 38.68
C VAL A 20 -28.59 -9.31 39.18
N THR A 21 -28.55 -9.01 40.48
CA THR A 21 -29.55 -8.16 41.15
C THR A 21 -29.19 -6.68 41.09
N ALA A 22 -30.14 -5.82 41.47
CA ALA A 22 -29.93 -4.37 41.59
C ALA A 22 -28.77 -4.00 42.54
N ASP A 23 -28.48 -4.83 43.54
CA ASP A 23 -27.38 -4.58 44.47
C ASP A 23 -26.00 -4.79 43.83
N HIS A 24 -25.87 -5.74 42.90
CA HIS A 24 -24.65 -5.88 42.10
C HIS A 24 -24.41 -4.63 41.25
N TRP A 25 -25.45 -4.12 40.59
CA TRP A 25 -25.36 -2.91 39.79
C TRP A 25 -24.93 -1.68 40.61
N ARG A 26 -25.49 -1.51 41.82
CA ARG A 26 -25.05 -0.45 42.75
C ARG A 26 -23.59 -0.61 43.15
N ALA A 27 -23.14 -1.84 43.41
CA ALA A 27 -21.74 -2.10 43.77
C ALA A 27 -20.80 -1.77 42.60
N PHE A 28 -21.18 -2.10 41.37
CA PHE A 28 -20.38 -1.80 40.17
C PHE A 28 -20.20 -0.28 40.00
N GLU A 29 -21.28 0.48 40.17
CA GLU A 29 -21.26 1.95 40.11
C GLU A 29 -20.46 2.55 41.27
N GLN A 30 -20.69 2.10 42.50
CA GLN A 30 -20.02 2.62 43.71
C GLN A 30 -18.51 2.42 43.69
N HIS A 31 -18.04 1.27 43.20
CA HIS A 31 -16.62 0.94 43.14
C HIS A 31 -15.97 1.29 41.80
N GLY A 32 -16.69 1.94 40.88
CA GLY A 32 -16.15 2.41 39.60
C GLY A 32 -15.62 1.28 38.72
N ILE A 33 -16.26 0.11 38.74
CA ILE A 33 -15.77 -1.07 38.03
C ILE A 33 -15.80 -0.82 36.52
N LYS A 34 -14.66 -1.04 35.84
CA LYS A 34 -14.50 -0.82 34.39
C LYS A 34 -14.48 -2.09 33.57
N GLN A 35 -14.20 -3.23 34.20
CA GLN A 35 -14.06 -4.51 33.54
C GLN A 35 -14.67 -5.61 34.40
N ILE A 36 -15.46 -6.49 33.79
CA ILE A 36 -16.06 -7.64 34.48
C ILE A 36 -15.80 -8.91 33.68
N LEU A 37 -15.26 -9.93 34.35
CA LEU A 37 -15.07 -11.26 33.80
C LEU A 37 -16.27 -12.14 34.16
N ILE A 38 -17.01 -12.58 33.16
CA ILE A 38 -18.19 -13.44 33.27
C ILE A 38 -17.75 -14.90 33.21
N ALA A 39 -17.90 -15.58 34.35
CA ALA A 39 -17.51 -16.97 34.53
C ALA A 39 -18.73 -17.87 34.82
N PHE A 40 -19.74 -17.81 33.95
CA PHE A 40 -20.84 -18.78 33.94
C PHE A 40 -20.40 -20.12 33.34
N ASP A 41 -21.18 -21.16 33.61
CA ASP A 41 -20.98 -22.52 33.10
C ASP A 41 -20.89 -22.50 31.56
N ASN A 42 -20.08 -23.40 30.98
CA ASN A 42 -19.97 -23.51 29.52
C ASN A 42 -21.00 -24.51 28.96
N ASP A 43 -22.26 -24.28 29.29
CA ASP A 43 -23.43 -24.93 28.72
C ASP A 43 -24.28 -23.92 27.92
N THR A 44 -25.36 -24.38 27.30
CA THR A 44 -26.26 -23.51 26.52
C THR A 44 -26.83 -22.36 27.37
N ALA A 45 -27.33 -22.67 28.57
CA ALA A 45 -27.95 -21.69 29.45
C ALA A 45 -26.97 -20.62 29.97
N GLY A 46 -25.74 -21.03 30.33
CA GLY A 46 -24.67 -20.15 30.80
C GLY A 46 -24.13 -19.24 29.71
N ASN A 47 -24.03 -19.75 28.48
CA ASN A 47 -23.60 -18.95 27.33
C ASN A 47 -24.65 -17.90 26.93
N ASP A 48 -25.93 -18.26 26.87
CA ASP A 48 -27.02 -17.31 26.60
C ASP A 48 -27.13 -16.23 27.70
N ALA A 49 -26.87 -16.61 28.95
CA ALA A 49 -26.84 -15.68 30.08
C ALA A 49 -25.65 -14.73 30.02
N ALA A 50 -24.47 -15.23 29.63
CA ALA A 50 -23.27 -14.41 29.51
C ALA A 50 -23.43 -13.36 28.41
N VAL A 51 -24.03 -13.72 27.27
CA VAL A 51 -24.36 -12.79 26.17
C VAL A 51 -25.32 -11.70 26.65
N ARG A 52 -26.39 -12.06 27.37
CA ARG A 52 -27.34 -11.07 27.91
C ARG A 52 -26.67 -10.13 28.91
N LEU A 53 -25.91 -10.65 29.87
CA LEU A 53 -25.22 -9.82 30.85
C LEU A 53 -24.15 -8.93 30.19
N ALA A 54 -23.42 -9.43 29.19
CA ALA A 54 -22.45 -8.64 28.44
C ALA A 54 -23.11 -7.42 27.79
N SER A 55 -24.29 -7.59 27.18
CA SER A 55 -25.03 -6.46 26.59
C SER A 55 -25.42 -5.39 27.61
N GLU A 56 -25.83 -5.79 28.83
CA GLU A 56 -26.19 -4.87 29.91
C GLU A 56 -24.95 -4.14 30.48
N LEU A 57 -23.79 -4.81 30.52
CA LEU A 57 -22.53 -4.23 30.97
C LEU A 57 -21.97 -3.20 29.98
N VAL A 58 -22.00 -3.51 28.68
CA VAL A 58 -21.59 -2.58 27.61
C VAL A 58 -22.44 -1.31 27.65
N ALA A 59 -23.75 -1.43 27.86
CA ALA A 59 -24.66 -0.29 27.98
C ALA A 59 -24.32 0.64 29.16
N LYS A 60 -23.57 0.15 30.17
CA LYS A 60 -23.08 0.94 31.31
C LYS A 60 -21.60 1.33 31.21
N GLY A 61 -20.96 1.10 30.06
CA GLY A 61 -19.55 1.43 29.84
C GLY A 61 -18.58 0.53 30.62
N ILE A 62 -19.00 -0.69 30.94
CA ILE A 62 -18.17 -1.70 31.61
C ILE A 62 -17.81 -2.76 30.56
N THR A 63 -16.52 -3.04 30.38
CA THR A 63 -16.03 -4.01 29.39
C THR A 63 -16.26 -5.45 29.87
N PRO A 64 -17.12 -6.25 29.19
CA PRO A 64 -17.32 -7.65 29.55
C PRO A 64 -16.28 -8.57 28.89
N LEU A 65 -15.76 -9.53 29.64
CA LEU A 65 -14.92 -10.62 29.12
C LEU A 65 -15.50 -11.96 29.57
N ARG A 66 -15.41 -12.98 28.73
CA ARG A 66 -15.82 -14.35 29.03
C ARG A 66 -14.63 -15.16 29.53
N VAL A 67 -14.78 -15.76 30.71
CA VAL A 67 -13.93 -16.89 31.11
C VAL A 67 -14.57 -18.15 30.54
N VAL A 68 -13.86 -18.85 29.65
CA VAL A 68 -14.38 -20.03 28.94
C VAL A 68 -13.86 -21.31 29.59
N PHE A 69 -14.76 -22.05 30.27
CA PHE A 69 -14.46 -23.38 30.80
C PHE A 69 -14.54 -24.45 29.71
N PRO A 70 -14.03 -25.68 29.93
CA PRO A 70 -14.31 -26.81 29.04
C PRO A 70 -15.82 -27.06 28.85
N PRO A 71 -16.24 -27.72 27.75
CA PRO A 71 -17.65 -27.95 27.45
C PRO A 71 -18.40 -28.62 28.61
N ASP A 72 -19.60 -28.11 28.92
CA ASP A 72 -20.49 -28.60 29.98
C ASP A 72 -19.87 -28.61 31.40
N GLN A 73 -18.88 -27.73 31.65
CA GLN A 73 -18.26 -27.58 32.98
C GLN A 73 -18.54 -26.22 33.62
N ASP A 74 -18.61 -26.23 34.95
CA ASP A 74 -18.63 -25.05 35.82
C ASP A 74 -17.25 -24.83 36.47
N ALA A 75 -17.12 -23.68 37.15
CA ALA A 75 -15.90 -23.32 37.85
C ALA A 75 -15.50 -24.33 38.95
N ASN A 76 -16.44 -25.05 39.58
CA ASN A 76 -16.10 -26.05 40.60
C ASN A 76 -15.67 -27.38 39.96
N GLY A 77 -16.39 -27.82 38.94
CA GLY A 77 -16.13 -29.03 38.17
C GLY A 77 -14.77 -29.00 37.48
N TYR A 78 -14.39 -27.85 36.91
CA TYR A 78 -13.05 -27.64 36.36
C TYR A 78 -11.96 -27.77 37.44
N LEU A 79 -12.19 -27.18 38.61
CA LEU A 79 -11.21 -27.14 39.71
C LEU A 79 -10.93 -28.53 40.29
N CYS A 80 -11.96 -29.37 40.41
CA CYS A 80 -11.83 -30.75 40.91
C CYS A 80 -11.06 -31.68 39.95
N GLN A 81 -10.88 -31.30 38.68
CA GLN A 81 -10.21 -32.11 37.67
C GLN A 81 -8.73 -31.76 37.47
N MET A 82 -8.26 -30.64 38.04
CA MET A 82 -6.90 -30.13 37.83
C MET A 82 -6.01 -30.41 39.05
N ALA A 83 -4.80 -30.94 38.80
CA ALA A 83 -3.81 -31.23 39.84
C ALA A 83 -3.19 -29.94 40.44
N GLU A 84 -3.07 -28.87 39.66
CA GLU A 84 -2.56 -27.56 40.08
C GLU A 84 -3.64 -26.49 39.90
N SER A 85 -4.57 -26.44 40.84
CA SER A 85 -5.81 -25.67 40.69
C SER A 85 -5.62 -24.14 40.64
N GLU A 86 -4.58 -23.59 41.31
CA GLU A 86 -4.28 -22.16 41.29
C GLU A 86 -3.75 -21.70 39.93
N SER A 87 -2.74 -22.39 39.40
CA SER A 87 -2.13 -22.10 38.09
C SER A 87 -3.15 -22.24 36.96
N ALA A 88 -4.01 -23.25 37.01
CA ALA A 88 -5.03 -23.51 35.99
C ALA A 88 -6.12 -22.41 35.95
N PHE A 89 -6.56 -21.90 37.10
CA PHE A 89 -7.52 -20.79 37.16
C PHE A 89 -6.90 -19.46 36.71
N ALA A 90 -5.65 -19.19 37.10
CA ALA A 90 -4.94 -17.99 36.68
C ALA A 90 -4.84 -17.93 35.15
N LEU A 91 -4.50 -19.05 34.51
CA LEU A 91 -4.39 -19.14 33.05
C LEU A 91 -5.75 -18.97 32.35
N LEU A 92 -6.84 -19.50 32.91
CA LEU A 92 -8.20 -19.28 32.38
C LEU A 92 -8.67 -17.82 32.50
N ILE A 93 -8.29 -17.14 33.57
CA ILE A 93 -8.62 -15.73 33.79
C ILE A 93 -7.78 -14.83 32.87
N GLU A 94 -6.50 -15.15 32.70
CA GLU A 94 -5.60 -14.46 31.76
C GLU A 94 -6.02 -14.67 30.29
N SER A 95 -6.65 -15.79 29.97
CA SER A 95 -7.18 -16.10 28.63
C SER A 95 -8.64 -15.68 28.41
N ALA A 96 -9.20 -14.83 29.27
CA ALA A 96 -10.57 -14.36 29.13
C ALA A 96 -10.79 -13.59 27.81
N VAL A 97 -11.87 -13.91 27.10
CA VAL A 97 -12.15 -13.42 25.74
C VAL A 97 -13.12 -12.23 25.79
N PRO A 98 -12.85 -11.09 25.12
CA PRO A 98 -13.80 -9.96 25.07
C PRO A 98 -15.17 -10.36 24.48
N MET A 99 -16.26 -9.89 25.08
CA MET A 99 -17.65 -10.21 24.65
C MET A 99 -18.34 -9.05 23.91
N GLN A 100 -17.67 -8.49 22.91
CA GLN A 100 -18.07 -7.22 22.29
C GLN A 100 -19.21 -7.37 21.26
N ASP A 101 -19.43 -8.58 20.72
CA ASP A 101 -20.41 -8.85 19.64
C ASP A 101 -21.75 -9.47 20.12
N ALA A 102 -22.06 -9.40 21.41
CA ALA A 102 -23.30 -9.97 21.97
C ALA A 102 -24.60 -9.34 21.42
N ALA A 103 -24.51 -8.16 20.79
CA ALA A 103 -25.64 -7.48 20.17
C ALA A 103 -26.14 -8.16 18.87
N ASP A 104 -25.27 -8.87 18.14
CA ASP A 104 -25.63 -9.52 16.87
C ASP A 104 -26.34 -10.86 17.05
N ILE A 105 -26.22 -11.50 18.22
CA ILE A 105 -26.86 -12.79 18.51
C ILE A 105 -28.37 -12.62 18.79
N VAL A 106 -28.78 -11.49 19.37
CA VAL A 106 -30.20 -11.23 19.72
C VAL A 106 -31.03 -10.79 18.50
N ALA A 107 -30.39 -10.28 17.45
CA ALA A 107 -31.08 -9.90 16.20
C ALA A 107 -31.41 -11.11 15.30
N VAL A 108 -30.66 -12.21 15.43
CA VAL A 108 -30.79 -13.39 14.55
C VAL A 108 -31.89 -14.37 15.00
N GLU A 109 -32.24 -14.43 16.29
CA GLU A 109 -33.28 -15.37 16.77
C GLU A 109 -34.74 -14.84 16.74
N ARG A 110 -34.97 -13.57 16.39
CA ARG A 110 -36.34 -13.03 16.24
C ARG A 110 -36.86 -12.98 14.80
N GLN A 111 -36.05 -13.38 13.81
CA GLN A 111 -36.44 -13.37 12.40
C GLN A 111 -35.92 -14.59 11.62
N THR A 112 -36.33 -15.80 11.99
CA THR A 112 -36.28 -16.96 11.08
C THR A 112 -37.48 -17.89 11.28
N VAL A 113 -38.63 -17.49 10.72
CA VAL A 113 -39.57 -18.42 10.10
C VAL A 113 -39.72 -17.94 8.65
N GLU A 114 -39.40 -18.85 7.71
CA GLU A 114 -39.67 -18.82 6.27
C GLU A 114 -38.81 -17.97 5.29
N SER A 115 -37.95 -18.72 4.59
CA SER A 115 -37.73 -18.78 3.12
C SER A 115 -37.04 -17.64 2.33
N VAL A 116 -35.82 -17.98 1.88
CA VAL A 116 -35.22 -17.86 0.52
C VAL A 116 -35.52 -16.61 -0.33
N THR A 117 -34.56 -15.67 -0.41
CA THR A 117 -33.84 -15.23 -1.65
C THR A 117 -32.89 -14.05 -1.36
N ALA A 118 -31.86 -13.91 -2.19
CA ALA A 118 -30.67 -13.05 -2.07
C ALA A 118 -30.92 -11.51 -2.20
N PRO A 119 -29.94 -10.65 -1.83
CA PRO A 119 -30.18 -9.34 -1.21
C PRO A 119 -30.06 -8.12 -2.14
N GLU A 120 -30.76 -7.03 -1.78
CA GLU A 120 -30.41 -5.66 -2.13
C GLU A 120 -30.29 -4.77 -0.86
N THR A 121 -29.10 -4.19 -0.73
CA THR A 121 -28.69 -2.93 -0.08
C THR A 121 -29.64 -2.18 0.86
N ALA A 122 -29.18 -1.97 2.11
CA ALA A 122 -29.44 -0.74 2.87
C ALA A 122 -28.31 -0.44 3.88
N SER A 123 -27.60 0.65 3.59
CA SER A 123 -27.04 1.68 4.47
C SER A 123 -26.50 1.33 5.85
N SER A 124 -25.19 1.54 5.95
CA SER A 124 -24.34 1.86 7.11
C SER A 124 -25.03 2.58 8.26
N LEU A 125 -24.93 1.99 9.46
CA LEU A 125 -24.91 2.69 10.74
C LEU A 125 -23.50 2.55 11.33
N VAL A 126 -22.93 3.70 11.66
CA VAL A 126 -21.58 3.93 12.19
C VAL A 126 -21.44 3.19 13.52
N ALA A 127 -20.46 2.29 13.61
CA ALA A 127 -20.00 1.70 14.87
C ALA A 127 -18.69 2.39 15.29
N GLU A 128 -18.66 2.92 16.51
CA GLU A 128 -17.46 3.48 17.13
C GLU A 128 -16.37 2.39 17.32
N PRO A 129 -15.07 2.70 17.13
CA PRO A 129 -14.02 1.70 17.20
C PRO A 129 -13.71 1.28 18.64
N VAL A 130 -13.61 -0.03 18.84
CA VAL A 130 -13.40 -0.70 20.14
C VAL A 130 -11.91 -0.78 20.50
N PRO A 131 -11.49 -0.55 21.76
CA PRO A 131 -10.10 -0.75 22.18
C PRO A 131 -9.77 -2.25 22.27
N SER A 132 -8.66 -2.66 21.64
CA SER A 132 -8.04 -3.97 21.81
C SER A 132 -7.28 -4.00 23.15
N VAL A 133 -7.80 -4.70 24.16
CA VAL A 133 -7.23 -4.72 25.52
C VAL A 133 -6.48 -6.02 25.77
N THR A 134 -5.18 -5.93 26.07
CA THR A 134 -4.40 -7.06 26.59
C THR A 134 -4.86 -7.35 28.03
N PRO A 135 -5.19 -8.61 28.41
CA PRO A 135 -5.67 -8.93 29.76
C PRO A 135 -4.71 -8.43 30.85
N GLY A 136 -5.22 -7.65 31.81
CA GLY A 136 -4.43 -7.10 32.92
C GLY A 136 -3.56 -5.87 32.60
N VAL A 137 -3.61 -5.33 31.37
CA VAL A 137 -2.94 -4.08 30.97
C VAL A 137 -3.99 -3.04 30.60
N VAL A 138 -4.04 -1.93 31.35
CA VAL A 138 -4.96 -0.82 31.11
C VAL A 138 -4.19 0.38 30.56
N CYS A 139 -4.57 0.88 29.39
CA CYS A 139 -3.94 2.05 28.77
C CYS A 139 -4.91 3.24 28.81
N GLU A 140 -4.45 4.39 29.27
CA GLU A 140 -5.23 5.63 29.36
C GLU A 140 -4.44 6.82 28.79
N SER A 141 -5.15 7.75 28.15
CA SER A 141 -4.59 9.06 27.78
C SER A 141 -4.52 9.96 29.01
N GLY A 142 -3.34 10.48 29.34
CA GLY A 142 -3.19 11.54 30.35
C GLY A 142 -3.49 12.94 29.81
N ASP A 143 -3.85 13.87 30.69
CA ASP A 143 -4.32 15.23 30.39
C ASP A 143 -3.36 16.08 29.52
N ASN A 144 -2.07 15.72 29.47
CA ASN A 144 -1.02 16.48 28.76
C ASN A 144 -0.42 15.72 27.55
N GLY A 145 -1.13 14.75 26.97
CA GLY A 145 -0.62 13.91 25.87
C GLY A 145 0.38 12.85 26.34
N GLU A 146 0.26 12.45 27.60
CA GLU A 146 1.01 11.35 28.22
C GLU A 146 0.25 10.05 28.02
N LEU A 147 0.95 8.91 27.94
CA LEU A 147 0.32 7.59 27.90
C LEU A 147 0.52 6.91 29.25
N LEU A 148 -0.59 6.63 29.93
CA LEU A 148 -0.62 5.92 31.22
C LEU A 148 -0.89 4.44 30.98
N ILE A 149 -0.03 3.56 31.49
CA ILE A 149 -0.16 2.10 31.32
C ILE A 149 -0.10 1.44 32.70
N SER A 150 -1.17 0.77 33.11
CA SER A 150 -1.22 0.04 34.38
C SER A 150 -1.02 -1.46 34.14
N ILE A 151 -0.02 -2.05 34.80
CA ILE A 151 0.34 -3.47 34.72
C ILE A 151 0.48 -4.01 36.15
N GLY A 152 -0.52 -4.73 36.64
CA GLY A 152 -0.53 -5.23 38.02
C GLY A 152 -0.45 -4.08 39.04
N THR A 153 0.65 -4.01 39.81
CA THR A 153 0.89 -2.94 40.80
C THR A 153 1.70 -1.78 40.23
N LEU A 154 2.21 -1.90 38.99
CA LEU A 154 3.04 -0.90 38.34
C LEU A 154 2.20 0.03 37.48
N GLN A 155 2.31 1.33 37.73
CA GLN A 155 1.75 2.38 36.88
C GLN A 155 2.87 3.07 36.11
N TRP A 156 2.80 2.98 34.79
CA TRP A 156 3.74 3.60 33.87
C TRP A 156 3.14 4.89 33.32
N CYS A 157 3.94 5.95 33.25
CA CYS A 157 3.60 7.18 32.55
C CYS A 157 4.68 7.47 31.50
N LEU A 158 4.28 7.54 30.24
CA LEU A 158 5.15 7.81 29.11
C LEU A 158 4.92 9.21 28.57
N ARG A 159 5.98 10.00 28.51
CA ARG A 159 5.97 11.38 27.99
C ARG A 159 6.79 11.48 26.71
N GLY A 160 6.36 12.38 25.81
CA GLY A 160 7.02 12.63 24.52
C GLY A 160 6.43 11.82 23.36
N MET A 161 5.25 11.22 23.53
CA MET A 161 4.58 10.43 22.50
C MET A 161 4.31 11.22 21.20
N GLY A 162 4.01 12.53 21.30
CA GLY A 162 3.77 13.39 20.13
C GLY A 162 5.01 13.65 19.25
N ALA A 163 6.23 13.37 19.74
CA ALA A 163 7.45 13.54 18.96
C ALA A 163 7.86 12.29 18.16
N VAL A 164 7.20 11.15 18.41
CA VAL A 164 7.52 9.86 17.79
C VAL A 164 6.53 9.56 16.67
N LYS A 165 7.01 9.46 15.43
CA LYS A 165 6.21 9.01 14.29
C LYS A 165 6.03 7.49 14.33
N ALA A 166 4.84 7.01 13.94
CA ALA A 166 4.59 5.58 13.79
C ALA A 166 5.61 4.93 12.84
N GLY A 167 6.19 3.79 13.24
CA GLY A 167 7.21 3.07 12.47
C GLY A 167 8.63 3.67 12.49
N ALA A 168 8.91 4.63 13.38
CA ALA A 168 10.26 5.18 13.53
C ALA A 168 11.25 4.12 14.03
N ALA A 169 12.46 4.08 13.44
CA ALA A 169 13.53 3.15 13.84
C ALA A 169 14.09 3.39 15.27
N THR A 170 13.72 4.50 15.90
CA THR A 170 14.11 4.88 17.27
C THR A 170 12.92 5.47 17.99
N MET A 171 12.67 5.05 19.24
CA MET A 171 11.51 5.48 20.04
C MET A 171 11.99 6.00 21.39
N LYS A 172 12.54 7.21 21.40
CA LYS A 172 13.05 7.87 22.61
C LYS A 172 11.92 8.57 23.35
N LEU A 173 11.59 8.07 24.53
CA LEU A 173 10.54 8.58 25.42
C LEU A 173 11.11 8.81 26.81
N ASN A 174 10.44 9.64 27.61
CA ASN A 174 10.67 9.68 29.04
C ASN A 174 9.64 8.75 29.69
N ALA A 175 10.12 7.68 30.33
CA ALA A 175 9.28 6.71 31.00
C ALA A 175 9.40 6.90 32.51
N GLN A 176 8.26 7.01 33.17
CA GLN A 176 8.12 6.97 34.61
C GLN A 176 7.40 5.68 35.00
N VAL A 177 7.86 5.02 36.06
CA VAL A 177 7.20 3.86 36.67
C VAL A 177 7.00 4.11 38.16
N LEU A 178 5.77 3.88 38.64
CA LEU A 178 5.35 3.98 40.03
C LEU A 178 4.89 2.60 40.48
N ASP A 179 5.46 2.08 41.57
CA ASP A 179 4.90 0.92 42.24
C ASP A 179 3.87 1.36 43.29
N THR A 180 2.60 1.00 43.06
CA THR A 180 1.47 1.36 43.91
C THR A 180 1.50 0.72 45.29
N GLN A 181 2.25 -0.37 45.49
CA GLN A 181 2.41 -1.01 46.80
C GLN A 181 3.41 -0.28 47.70
N SER A 182 4.57 0.08 47.14
CA SER A 182 5.63 0.78 47.88
C SER A 182 5.52 2.31 47.84
N GLY A 183 4.82 2.86 46.85
CA GLY A 183 4.73 4.30 46.58
C GLY A 183 6.01 4.90 45.99
N VAL A 184 7.00 4.07 45.64
CA VAL A 184 8.29 4.50 45.09
C VAL A 184 8.16 4.70 43.58
N LEU A 185 8.80 5.75 43.05
CA LEU A 185 8.77 6.09 41.64
C LEU A 185 10.18 6.17 41.06
N PHE A 186 10.32 5.82 39.78
CA PHE A 186 11.54 6.01 38.99
C PHE A 186 11.18 6.64 37.64
N ALA A 187 11.97 7.59 37.15
CA ALA A 187 11.77 8.23 35.85
C ALA A 187 13.09 8.48 35.13
N ASP A 188 13.19 8.08 33.86
CA ASP A 188 14.38 8.30 33.01
C ASP A 188 14.02 8.22 31.51
N GLY A 189 14.95 8.64 30.65
CA GLY A 189 14.85 8.47 29.20
C GLY A 189 15.09 7.02 28.77
N VAL A 190 14.19 6.48 27.94
CA VAL A 190 14.32 5.13 27.36
C VAL A 190 14.08 5.18 25.85
N ASP A 191 14.95 4.50 25.10
CA ASP A 191 14.67 4.14 23.71
C ASP A 191 14.03 2.76 23.67
N LEU A 192 12.70 2.72 23.50
CA LEU A 192 11.94 1.46 23.53
C LEU A 192 12.32 0.51 22.39
N MET A 193 12.91 0.98 21.29
CA MET A 193 13.40 0.11 20.19
C MET A 193 14.77 -0.51 20.49
N SER A 194 15.55 0.09 21.39
CA SER A 194 16.91 -0.37 21.72
C SER A 194 16.92 -1.32 22.91
N ALA A 195 17.23 -2.60 22.67
CA ALA A 195 17.37 -3.60 23.75
C ALA A 195 18.42 -3.20 24.80
N ARG A 196 19.50 -2.51 24.38
CA ARG A 196 20.52 -1.97 25.30
C ARG A 196 19.94 -0.88 26.20
N SER A 197 19.11 0.01 25.65
CA SER A 197 18.46 1.07 26.43
C SER A 197 17.43 0.50 27.41
N ARG A 198 16.56 -0.42 26.97
CA ARG A 198 15.61 -1.11 27.85
C ARG A 198 16.29 -1.83 29.01
N ASN A 199 17.39 -2.53 28.74
CA ASN A 199 18.17 -3.21 29.79
C ASN A 199 18.81 -2.23 30.79
N SER A 200 19.29 -1.08 30.32
CA SER A 200 19.86 -0.05 31.20
C SER A 200 18.78 0.55 32.11
N TYR A 201 17.63 0.90 31.54
CA TYR A 201 16.50 1.44 32.29
C TYR A 201 15.99 0.45 33.34
N ALA A 202 15.75 -0.82 32.94
CA ALA A 202 15.26 -1.87 33.84
C ALA A 202 16.18 -2.06 35.06
N ARG A 203 17.50 -2.01 34.86
CA ARG A 203 18.49 -2.18 35.93
C ARG A 203 18.45 -1.04 36.95
N LEU A 204 18.34 0.21 36.48
CA LEU A 204 18.25 1.38 37.36
C LEU A 204 16.93 1.40 38.11
N ALA A 205 15.82 1.19 37.39
CA ALA A 205 14.48 1.11 37.97
C ALA A 205 14.36 -0.02 39.02
N ALA A 206 14.97 -1.19 38.77
CA ALA A 206 14.97 -2.31 39.72
C ALA A 206 15.67 -1.96 41.04
N THR A 207 16.76 -1.20 40.95
CA THR A 207 17.53 -0.78 42.12
C THR A 207 16.73 0.21 42.98
N GLU A 208 16.05 1.17 42.36
CA GLU A 208 15.27 2.20 43.05
C GLU A 208 13.95 1.65 43.61
N LEU A 209 13.23 0.82 42.84
CA LEU A 209 11.94 0.25 43.25
C LEU A 209 12.08 -0.96 44.19
N GLY A 210 13.29 -1.52 44.34
CA GLY A 210 13.50 -2.74 45.11
C GLY A 210 12.89 -4.01 44.47
N LEU A 211 12.64 -3.98 43.15
CA LEU A 211 12.01 -5.06 42.39
C LEU A 211 13.05 -5.92 41.65
N GLY A 212 12.62 -7.10 41.18
CA GLY A 212 13.46 -7.96 40.35
C GLY A 212 13.71 -7.37 38.96
N GLU A 213 14.97 -7.35 38.50
CA GLU A 213 15.30 -6.85 37.16
C GLU A 213 14.56 -7.61 36.03
N ALA A 214 14.29 -8.92 36.23
CA ALA A 214 13.53 -9.73 35.29
C ALA A 214 12.05 -9.31 35.18
N GLU A 215 11.46 -8.84 36.28
CA GLU A 215 10.07 -8.37 36.34
C GLU A 215 9.92 -7.05 35.58
N LEU A 216 10.81 -6.08 35.81
CA LEU A 216 10.80 -4.82 35.08
C LEU A 216 11.15 -4.97 33.60
N ARG A 217 12.02 -5.92 33.24
CA ARG A 217 12.26 -6.26 31.82
C ARG A 217 10.98 -6.78 31.15
N ARG A 218 10.24 -7.66 31.82
CA ARG A 218 8.97 -8.20 31.31
C ARG A 218 7.92 -7.09 31.18
N SER A 219 7.79 -6.25 32.21
CA SER A 219 6.88 -5.11 32.21
C SER A 219 7.22 -4.11 31.10
N LEU A 220 8.49 -3.79 30.87
CA LEU A 220 8.91 -2.96 29.72
C LEU A 220 8.58 -3.58 28.36
N GLY A 221 8.58 -4.91 28.25
CA GLY A 221 8.12 -5.60 27.05
C GLY A 221 6.62 -5.40 26.81
N GLN A 222 5.81 -5.45 27.86
CA GLN A 222 4.38 -5.17 27.81
C GLN A 222 4.09 -3.69 27.52
N VAL A 223 4.89 -2.77 28.08
CA VAL A 223 4.83 -1.34 27.77
C VAL A 223 5.15 -1.08 26.31
N LEU A 224 6.18 -1.71 25.74
CA LEU A 224 6.49 -1.60 24.31
C LEU A 224 5.30 -2.05 23.44
N LEU A 225 4.72 -3.22 23.74
CA LEU A 225 3.56 -3.72 23.01
C LEU A 225 2.35 -2.78 23.13
N ALA A 226 2.07 -2.29 24.34
CA ALA A 226 0.99 -1.33 24.58
C ALA A 226 1.20 -0.02 23.82
N VAL A 227 2.44 0.48 23.72
CA VAL A 227 2.79 1.67 22.94
C VAL A 227 2.61 1.43 21.45
N GLU A 228 3.05 0.28 20.92
CA GLU A 228 2.86 -0.09 19.52
C GLU A 228 1.37 -0.21 19.16
N GLN A 229 0.58 -0.85 20.02
CA GLN A 229 -0.88 -0.94 19.89
C GLN A 229 -1.54 0.43 19.95
N TRP A 230 -1.11 1.29 20.87
CA TRP A 230 -1.64 2.65 21.01
C TRP A 230 -1.32 3.53 19.78
N GLN A 231 -0.11 3.41 19.23
CA GLN A 231 0.25 4.08 17.98
C GLN A 231 -0.58 3.56 16.80
N GLN A 232 -0.84 2.25 16.76
CA GLN A 232 -1.73 1.67 15.76
C GLN A 232 -3.18 2.16 15.93
N GLN A 233 -3.68 2.31 17.16
CA GLN A 233 -5.02 2.86 17.43
C GLN A 233 -5.18 4.32 16.99
N GLY A 234 -4.13 5.14 17.16
CA GLY A 234 -4.09 6.50 16.61
C GLY A 234 -4.01 6.55 15.07
N THR A 235 -3.64 5.44 14.42
CA THR A 235 -3.50 5.32 12.96
C THR A 235 -4.69 4.57 12.32
N SER A 236 -5.37 3.69 13.06
CA SER A 236 -6.54 2.93 12.63
C SER A 236 -7.85 3.73 12.73
N GLY A 237 -7.83 4.86 13.46
CA GLY A 237 -8.88 5.87 13.46
C GLY A 237 -8.75 6.96 12.39
N THR A 238 -7.63 7.01 11.66
CA THR A 238 -7.60 7.76 10.39
C THR A 238 -8.14 6.88 9.27
N GLU A 239 -9.47 6.67 9.26
CA GLU A 239 -10.15 6.90 7.98
C GLU A 239 -9.59 8.22 7.49
N SER A 240 -8.81 8.19 6.40
CA SER A 240 -8.27 9.42 5.83
C SER A 240 -9.46 10.35 5.69
N SER A 241 -9.54 11.37 6.56
CA SER A 241 -10.65 12.32 6.52
C SER A 241 -10.53 12.94 5.15
N ILE A 242 -11.36 12.49 4.21
CA ILE A 242 -11.38 13.02 2.85
C ILE A 242 -11.57 14.51 3.09
N PRO A 243 -10.59 15.35 2.72
CA PRO A 243 -10.68 16.77 3.04
C PRO A 243 -12.03 17.27 2.56
N GLU A 244 -12.83 17.85 3.47
CA GLU A 244 -14.15 18.37 3.11
C GLU A 244 -13.96 19.46 2.06
N MET A 245 -14.26 19.13 0.81
CA MET A 245 -14.06 20.01 -0.33
C MET A 245 -15.07 21.16 -0.24
N GLY A 246 -14.56 22.39 -0.20
CA GLY A 246 -15.41 23.59 -0.23
C GLY A 246 -16.22 23.67 -1.53
N ILE A 247 -17.34 24.40 -1.51
CA ILE A 247 -18.21 24.55 -2.69
C ILE A 247 -17.42 25.12 -3.88
N ALA A 248 -16.60 26.16 -3.64
CA ALA A 248 -15.78 26.79 -4.67
C ALA A 248 -14.72 25.85 -5.26
N GLU A 249 -14.09 25.02 -4.42
CA GLU A 249 -13.10 24.03 -4.87
C GLU A 249 -13.74 22.95 -5.71
N ARG A 250 -14.94 22.51 -5.32
CA ARG A 250 -15.75 21.54 -6.06
C ARG A 250 -16.18 22.08 -7.41
N GLU A 251 -16.62 23.34 -7.47
CA GLU A 251 -16.97 24.00 -8.74
C GLU A 251 -15.76 24.13 -9.66
N ALA A 252 -14.59 24.53 -9.14
CA ALA A 252 -13.36 24.62 -9.92
C ALA A 252 -12.92 23.24 -10.47
N ALA A 253 -12.98 22.21 -9.63
CA ALA A 253 -12.65 20.83 -10.00
C ALA A 253 -13.63 20.27 -11.05
N LEU A 254 -14.93 20.53 -10.91
CA LEU A 254 -15.93 20.17 -11.93
C LEU A 254 -15.72 20.94 -13.23
N ALA A 255 -15.40 22.24 -13.16
CA ALA A 255 -15.12 23.05 -14.33
C ALA A 255 -13.89 22.53 -15.10
N LEU A 256 -12.86 22.07 -14.40
CA LEU A 256 -11.74 21.35 -15.02
C LEU A 256 -12.23 20.08 -15.73
N LEU A 257 -12.96 19.21 -15.04
CA LEU A 257 -13.44 17.93 -15.61
C LEU A 257 -14.41 18.10 -16.78
N GLN A 258 -15.12 19.22 -16.86
CA GLN A 258 -16.04 19.57 -17.95
C GLN A 258 -15.36 20.29 -19.12
N ASP A 259 -14.08 20.63 -19.01
CA ASP A 259 -13.33 21.35 -20.04
C ASP A 259 -13.18 20.51 -21.33
N PRO A 260 -13.63 20.98 -22.51
CA PRO A 260 -13.50 20.25 -23.77
C PRO A 260 -12.05 19.91 -24.17
N TYR A 261 -11.06 20.65 -23.64
CA TYR A 261 -9.64 20.46 -23.87
C TYR A 261 -8.92 19.91 -22.63
N LEU A 262 -9.64 19.16 -21.78
CA LEU A 262 -9.15 18.59 -20.51
C LEU A 262 -7.76 17.95 -20.60
N THR A 263 -7.50 17.11 -21.60
CA THR A 263 -6.21 16.41 -21.76
C THR A 263 -5.05 17.36 -22.09
N ALA A 264 -5.29 18.35 -22.94
CA ALA A 264 -4.31 19.39 -23.25
C ALA A 264 -4.01 20.22 -21.99
N ARG A 265 -5.04 20.59 -21.24
CA ARG A 265 -4.92 21.34 -19.98
C ARG A 265 -4.15 20.56 -18.91
N ILE A 266 -4.47 19.29 -18.69
CA ILE A 266 -3.71 18.39 -17.79
C ILE A 266 -2.23 18.35 -18.20
N THR A 267 -1.95 18.26 -19.50
CA THR A 267 -0.56 18.21 -20.00
C THR A 267 0.17 19.53 -19.73
N THR A 268 -0.49 20.67 -19.91
CA THR A 268 0.05 21.99 -19.58
C THR A 268 0.29 22.14 -18.07
N ASP A 269 -0.65 21.71 -17.24
CA ASP A 269 -0.55 21.78 -15.78
C ASP A 269 0.58 20.88 -15.27
N LEU A 270 0.72 19.67 -15.82
CA LEU A 270 1.85 18.76 -15.53
C LEU A 270 3.20 19.38 -15.91
N ALA A 271 3.26 20.13 -17.02
CA ALA A 271 4.45 20.86 -17.41
C ALA A 271 4.76 22.03 -16.45
N ALA A 272 3.73 22.76 -16.00
CA ALA A 272 3.85 23.82 -15.00
C ALA A 272 4.35 23.27 -13.64
N CYS A 273 3.99 22.03 -13.28
CA CYS A 273 4.50 21.33 -12.12
C CYS A 273 6.00 20.96 -12.21
N GLY A 274 6.64 21.22 -13.36
CA GLY A 274 8.10 21.28 -13.48
C GLY A 274 8.77 20.10 -14.19
N VAL A 275 8.02 19.35 -15.00
CA VAL A 275 8.59 18.32 -15.89
C VAL A 275 8.37 18.74 -17.34
N VAL A 276 9.45 19.17 -18.00
CA VAL A 276 9.44 19.64 -19.41
C VAL A 276 9.70 18.47 -20.35
N GLY A 277 9.18 18.49 -21.58
CA GLY A 277 9.59 17.58 -22.66
C GLY A 277 9.22 16.10 -22.51
N GLU A 278 8.35 15.78 -21.54
CA GLU A 278 7.87 14.43 -21.22
C GLU A 278 6.35 14.29 -21.34
N SER A 279 5.70 15.13 -22.15
CA SER A 279 4.23 15.25 -22.21
C SER A 279 3.51 13.91 -22.43
N THR A 280 3.98 13.06 -23.35
CA THR A 280 3.40 11.74 -23.59
C THR A 280 3.53 10.83 -22.37
N ASN A 281 4.72 10.75 -21.77
CA ASN A 281 4.96 9.89 -20.61
C ASN A 281 4.20 10.36 -19.37
N LEU A 282 4.11 11.68 -19.16
CA LEU A 282 3.33 12.29 -18.08
C LEU A 282 1.84 12.00 -18.25
N LEU A 283 1.30 12.21 -19.46
CA LEU A 283 -0.11 11.94 -19.74
C LEU A 283 -0.44 10.45 -19.60
N ALA A 284 0.43 9.56 -20.08
CA ALA A 284 0.24 8.12 -19.93
C ALA A 284 0.34 7.66 -18.47
N GLY A 285 1.29 8.22 -17.70
CA GLY A 285 1.40 7.98 -16.25
C GLY A 285 0.15 8.46 -15.52
N PHE A 286 -0.37 9.64 -15.86
CA PHE A 286 -1.59 10.20 -15.30
C PHE A 286 -2.82 9.35 -15.64
N LEU A 287 -2.99 8.94 -16.90
CA LEU A 287 -4.08 8.05 -17.32
C LEU A 287 -3.97 6.66 -16.67
N ALA A 288 -2.76 6.14 -16.48
CA ALA A 288 -2.59 4.93 -15.69
C ALA A 288 -3.03 5.15 -14.23
N ALA A 289 -2.72 6.30 -13.62
CA ALA A 289 -3.18 6.64 -12.28
C ALA A 289 -4.70 6.75 -12.15
N VAL A 290 -5.39 7.30 -13.16
CA VAL A 290 -6.86 7.34 -13.24
C VAL A 290 -7.46 5.93 -13.31
N SER A 291 -6.76 4.99 -13.96
CA SER A 291 -7.26 3.62 -14.11
C SER A 291 -7.44 2.86 -12.79
N ARG A 292 -6.94 3.37 -11.65
CA ARG A 292 -7.20 2.82 -10.30
C ARG A 292 -8.69 2.67 -9.99
N LYS A 293 -9.54 3.50 -10.61
CA LYS A 293 -11.01 3.47 -10.47
C LYS A 293 -11.68 2.45 -11.42
N LEU A 294 -10.92 1.81 -12.31
CA LEU A 294 -11.39 0.69 -13.14
C LEU A 294 -11.24 -0.65 -12.39
N PRO A 295 -12.01 -1.69 -12.77
CA PRO A 295 -11.90 -3.02 -12.16
C PRO A 295 -10.55 -3.70 -12.44
N LYS A 296 -9.88 -3.34 -13.54
CA LYS A 296 -8.57 -3.85 -13.94
C LYS A 296 -7.65 -2.67 -14.28
N PRO A 297 -6.97 -2.08 -13.30
CA PRO A 297 -6.11 -0.93 -13.51
C PRO A 297 -4.87 -1.29 -14.35
N LEU A 298 -4.31 -0.28 -14.98
CA LEU A 298 -3.00 -0.35 -15.62
C LEU A 298 -1.91 -0.41 -14.57
N ALA A 299 -0.78 -0.99 -14.94
CA ALA A 299 0.47 -0.91 -14.19
C ALA A 299 1.51 -0.18 -15.04
N VAL A 300 2.34 0.65 -14.42
CA VAL A 300 3.39 1.43 -15.07
C VAL A 300 4.74 1.07 -14.50
N LEU A 301 5.72 0.88 -15.37
CA LEU A 301 7.12 0.75 -15.04
C LEU A 301 7.90 1.85 -15.75
N ILE A 302 8.49 2.76 -14.99
CA ILE A 302 9.36 3.83 -15.49
C ILE A 302 10.80 3.31 -15.47
N GLN A 303 11.39 3.17 -16.66
CA GLN A 303 12.73 2.65 -16.87
C GLN A 303 13.64 3.73 -17.48
N SER A 304 14.81 3.94 -16.89
CA SER A 304 15.87 4.78 -17.49
C SER A 304 17.21 4.56 -16.81
N SER A 305 18.25 5.31 -17.19
CA SER A 305 19.53 5.36 -16.47
C SER A 305 19.42 6.12 -15.13
N SER A 306 20.37 5.90 -14.22
CA SER A 306 20.40 6.64 -12.95
C SER A 306 20.48 8.16 -13.19
N ALA A 307 19.84 8.95 -12.33
CA ALA A 307 19.75 10.41 -12.42
C ALA A 307 19.02 11.00 -13.65
N ALA A 308 18.39 10.19 -14.51
CA ALA A 308 17.65 10.69 -15.66
C ALA A 308 16.28 11.32 -15.35
N GLY A 309 15.86 11.40 -14.08
CA GLY A 309 14.59 12.06 -13.69
C GLY A 309 13.38 11.12 -13.49
N LYS A 310 13.59 9.82 -13.26
CA LYS A 310 12.49 8.84 -13.01
C LYS A 310 11.61 9.22 -11.82
N SER A 311 12.24 9.50 -10.68
CA SER A 311 11.54 9.87 -9.45
C SER A 311 10.77 11.16 -9.66
N SER A 312 11.33 12.11 -10.41
CA SER A 312 10.66 13.36 -10.76
C SER A 312 9.41 13.13 -11.62
N LEU A 313 9.46 12.22 -12.59
CA LEU A 313 8.28 11.86 -13.41
C LEU A 313 7.20 11.19 -12.56
N MET A 314 7.61 10.24 -11.72
CA MET A 314 6.70 9.56 -10.79
C MET A 314 6.04 10.56 -9.81
N GLU A 315 6.83 11.40 -9.15
CA GLU A 315 6.35 12.41 -8.20
C GLU A 315 5.42 13.43 -8.87
N ALA A 316 5.75 13.88 -10.08
CA ALA A 316 4.89 14.83 -10.81
C ALA A 316 3.49 14.28 -11.04
N VAL A 317 3.37 13.00 -11.41
CA VAL A 317 2.07 12.34 -11.58
C VAL A 317 1.40 12.09 -10.22
N LEU A 318 2.13 11.54 -9.26
CA LEU A 318 1.58 11.18 -7.94
C LEU A 318 1.12 12.40 -7.14
N ASN A 319 1.73 13.58 -7.32
CA ASN A 319 1.33 14.80 -6.61
C ASN A 319 -0.05 15.29 -7.04
N LEU A 320 -0.46 15.05 -8.29
CA LEU A 320 -1.81 15.36 -8.77
C LEU A 320 -2.87 14.36 -8.30
N MET A 321 -2.46 13.28 -7.61
CA MET A 321 -3.37 12.28 -7.05
C MET A 321 -3.64 12.56 -5.57
N PRO A 322 -4.86 12.31 -5.06
CA PRO A 322 -5.19 12.52 -3.66
C PRO A 322 -4.27 11.70 -2.74
N GLU A 323 -3.85 12.29 -1.61
CA GLU A 323 -2.92 11.65 -0.69
C GLU A 323 -3.49 10.36 -0.08
N GLU A 324 -4.79 10.36 0.17
CA GLU A 324 -5.55 9.20 0.69
C GLU A 324 -5.65 8.03 -0.30
N GLU A 325 -5.44 8.29 -1.59
CA GLU A 325 -5.51 7.29 -2.67
C GLU A 325 -4.14 6.87 -3.20
N ARG A 326 -3.04 7.35 -2.58
CA ARG A 326 -1.67 6.97 -2.95
C ARG A 326 -0.89 6.45 -1.75
N ILE A 327 -0.10 5.40 -1.97
CA ILE A 327 0.82 4.84 -0.98
C ILE A 327 2.17 4.72 -1.66
N GLN A 328 3.19 5.35 -1.07
CA GLN A 328 4.54 5.38 -1.62
C GLN A 328 5.53 4.72 -0.65
N TYR A 329 6.31 3.78 -1.16
CA TYR A 329 7.41 3.15 -0.43
C TYR A 329 8.73 3.34 -1.19
N SER A 330 9.79 3.66 -0.45
CA SER A 330 11.15 3.69 -1.01
C SER A 330 11.63 2.28 -1.32
N ALA A 331 11.50 1.37 -0.34
CA ALA A 331 11.82 -0.04 -0.48
C ALA A 331 10.83 -0.90 0.32
N MET A 332 10.56 -2.11 -0.15
CA MET A 332 9.60 -3.01 0.45
C MET A 332 10.05 -4.46 0.31
N THR A 333 9.90 -5.26 1.36
CA THR A 333 10.16 -6.71 1.29
C THR A 333 8.95 -7.43 0.70
N GLY A 334 9.16 -8.49 -0.07
CA GLY A 334 8.04 -9.26 -0.65
C GLY A 334 7.06 -9.80 0.40
N GLN A 335 7.53 -10.07 1.61
CA GLN A 335 6.70 -10.53 2.73
C GLN A 335 5.82 -9.41 3.29
N SER A 336 6.36 -8.19 3.45
CA SER A 336 5.58 -7.06 3.99
C SER A 336 4.32 -6.74 3.19
N LEU A 337 4.29 -7.08 1.89
CA LEU A 337 3.15 -6.79 1.03
C LEU A 337 1.92 -7.66 1.36
N PHE A 338 2.13 -8.83 1.93
CA PHE A 338 1.04 -9.68 2.44
C PHE A 338 0.47 -9.17 3.77
N TYR A 339 1.29 -8.49 4.58
CA TYR A 339 0.87 -7.92 5.85
C TYR A 339 0.22 -6.53 5.70
N LEU A 340 0.26 -5.94 4.49
CA LEU A 340 -0.52 -4.73 4.17
C LEU A 340 -2.04 -4.99 4.12
N GLY A 341 -2.53 -6.22 4.32
CA GLY A 341 -3.96 -6.55 4.26
C GLY A 341 -4.81 -5.78 5.27
N GLU A 342 -4.20 -5.26 6.33
CA GLU A 342 -4.83 -4.36 7.30
C GLU A 342 -5.07 -2.94 6.73
N THR A 343 -4.34 -2.56 5.68
CA THR A 343 -4.57 -1.32 4.90
C THR A 343 -5.36 -1.62 3.62
N HIS A 344 -6.52 -1.00 3.45
CA HIS A 344 -7.32 -1.11 2.22
C HIS A 344 -6.56 -0.52 1.01
N LEU A 345 -6.04 -1.40 0.13
CA LEU A 345 -5.38 -1.00 -1.13
C LEU A 345 -6.35 -0.79 -2.30
N GLN A 346 -7.64 -1.11 -2.11
CA GLN A 346 -8.65 -0.99 -3.17
C GLN A 346 -8.74 0.43 -3.70
N HIS A 347 -8.69 0.57 -5.02
CA HIS A 347 -8.71 1.84 -5.75
C HIS A 347 -7.56 2.81 -5.42
N LYS A 348 -6.46 2.30 -4.84
CA LYS A 348 -5.27 3.09 -4.54
C LYS A 348 -4.14 2.87 -5.53
N ILE A 349 -3.18 3.79 -5.51
CA ILE A 349 -1.94 3.73 -6.25
C ILE A 349 -0.84 3.25 -5.30
N LEU A 350 -0.18 2.15 -5.63
CA LEU A 350 1.01 1.68 -4.93
C LEU A 350 2.25 2.06 -5.74
N ALA A 351 3.02 3.00 -5.21
CA ALA A 351 4.25 3.50 -5.81
C ALA A 351 5.49 2.92 -5.12
N ILE A 352 6.40 2.33 -5.89
CA ILE A 352 7.65 1.74 -5.39
C ILE A 352 8.83 2.33 -6.16
N ALA A 353 9.70 3.05 -5.43
CA ALA A 353 10.73 3.90 -6.03
C ALA A 353 12.04 3.17 -6.39
N GLU A 354 12.43 2.12 -5.65
CA GLU A 354 13.77 1.52 -5.78
C GLU A 354 13.79 0.11 -6.38
N GLU A 355 14.86 -0.16 -7.13
CA GLU A 355 15.13 -1.42 -7.84
C GLU A 355 15.02 -2.66 -6.95
N GLU A 356 15.60 -2.60 -5.75
CA GLU A 356 15.64 -3.73 -4.81
C GLU A 356 14.25 -4.07 -4.27
N GLY A 357 13.40 -3.05 -4.08
CA GLY A 357 12.01 -3.23 -3.67
C GLY A 357 11.18 -3.97 -4.72
N VAL A 358 11.35 -3.63 -6.00
CA VAL A 358 10.68 -4.34 -7.10
C VAL A 358 11.13 -5.79 -7.20
N ARG A 359 12.45 -6.06 -7.08
CA ARG A 359 12.99 -7.43 -7.19
C ARG A 359 12.50 -8.33 -6.06
N GLN A 360 12.50 -7.84 -4.82
CA GLN A 360 12.06 -8.62 -3.66
C GLN A 360 10.55 -8.85 -3.62
N ALA A 361 9.75 -7.91 -4.16
CA ALA A 361 8.29 -8.00 -4.18
C ALA A 361 7.70 -8.47 -5.52
N ALA A 362 8.52 -8.76 -6.54
CA ALA A 362 8.09 -9.06 -7.91
C ALA A 362 6.99 -10.12 -7.97
N TYR A 363 7.12 -11.21 -7.21
CA TYR A 363 6.13 -12.29 -7.17
C TYR A 363 4.76 -11.82 -6.64
N ALA A 364 4.76 -11.08 -5.52
CA ALA A 364 3.52 -10.55 -4.95
C ALA A 364 2.89 -9.49 -5.87
N LEU A 365 3.70 -8.62 -6.49
CA LEU A 365 3.21 -7.63 -7.46
C LEU A 365 2.58 -8.29 -8.69
N LYS A 366 3.14 -9.42 -9.17
CA LYS A 366 2.57 -10.19 -10.28
C LYS A 366 1.18 -10.72 -9.97
N LEU A 367 1.02 -11.34 -8.79
CA LEU A 367 -0.25 -11.91 -8.35
C LEU A 367 -1.31 -10.83 -8.13
N LEU A 368 -0.95 -9.70 -7.51
CA LEU A 368 -1.87 -8.58 -7.31
C LEU A 368 -2.38 -8.02 -8.64
N GLN A 369 -1.53 -8.01 -9.67
CA GLN A 369 -1.89 -7.54 -11.00
C GLN A 369 -2.79 -8.54 -11.77
N SER A 370 -2.54 -9.84 -11.64
CA SER A 370 -3.28 -10.87 -12.40
C SER A 370 -4.60 -11.26 -11.74
N ASP A 371 -4.56 -11.46 -10.43
CA ASP A 371 -5.63 -12.11 -9.68
C ASP A 371 -6.48 -11.07 -8.94
N GLY A 372 -5.96 -9.84 -8.78
CA GLY A 372 -6.66 -8.74 -8.11
C GLY A 372 -6.72 -8.90 -6.59
N GLU A 373 -6.18 -9.99 -6.04
CA GLU A 373 -6.05 -10.22 -4.61
C GLU A 373 -4.76 -11.00 -4.30
N LEU A 374 -4.25 -10.84 -3.08
CA LEU A 374 -3.14 -11.63 -2.56
C LEU A 374 -3.60 -12.33 -1.30
N THR A 375 -3.39 -13.63 -1.25
CA THR A 375 -3.64 -14.41 -0.03
C THR A 375 -2.36 -15.13 0.37
N MET A 376 -1.97 -14.98 1.63
CA MET A 376 -0.87 -15.74 2.22
C MET A 376 -1.34 -16.40 3.51
N ALA A 377 -1.18 -17.71 3.57
CA ALA A 377 -1.30 -18.48 4.80
C ALA A 377 0.07 -18.47 5.49
N SER A 378 0.15 -17.86 6.67
CA SER A 378 1.36 -17.85 7.49
C SER A 378 1.06 -18.49 8.83
N THR A 379 1.97 -19.32 9.34
CA THR A 379 1.84 -19.91 10.66
C THR A 379 2.14 -18.85 11.71
N GLY A 380 1.09 -18.28 12.29
CA GLY A 380 1.18 -17.46 13.50
C GLY A 380 1.20 -18.36 14.72
N LYS A 381 1.84 -17.90 15.80
CA LYS A 381 1.50 -18.44 17.11
C LYS A 381 0.18 -17.84 17.53
N ASP A 382 -0.76 -18.69 17.90
CA ASP A 382 -1.97 -18.25 18.57
C ASP A 382 -1.59 -17.76 19.96
N GLU A 383 -1.81 -16.46 20.21
CA GLU A 383 -1.41 -15.77 21.43
C GLU A 383 -2.13 -16.34 22.66
N ALA A 384 -3.28 -16.99 22.48
CA ALA A 384 -4.06 -17.63 23.54
C ALA A 384 -3.61 -19.07 23.85
N THR A 385 -3.20 -19.85 22.85
CA THR A 385 -2.95 -21.30 23.01
C THR A 385 -1.49 -21.71 22.84
N GLY A 386 -0.62 -20.81 22.35
CA GLY A 386 0.79 -21.08 22.03
C GLY A 386 0.99 -22.05 20.85
N ASN A 387 -0.10 -22.57 20.29
CA ASN A 387 -0.09 -23.48 19.15
C ASN A 387 0.18 -22.72 17.85
N LEU A 388 0.78 -23.40 16.89
CA LEU A 388 0.94 -22.87 15.54
C LEU A 388 -0.42 -22.91 14.85
N VAL A 389 -1.04 -21.76 14.69
CA VAL A 389 -2.29 -21.58 13.95
C VAL A 389 -1.98 -20.86 12.65
N THR A 390 -2.52 -21.38 11.55
CA THR A 390 -2.35 -20.76 10.24
C THR A 390 -3.26 -19.54 10.15
N LYS A 391 -2.69 -18.33 10.17
CA LYS A 391 -3.39 -17.07 9.92
C LYS A 391 -3.32 -16.76 8.43
N SER A 392 -4.47 -16.48 7.81
CA SER A 392 -4.56 -16.07 6.41
C SER A 392 -4.60 -14.54 6.31
N TYR A 393 -3.61 -13.95 5.65
CA TYR A 393 -3.59 -12.53 5.32
C TYR A 393 -4.10 -12.36 3.89
N THR A 394 -5.11 -11.51 3.70
CA THR A 394 -5.68 -11.22 2.38
C THR A 394 -5.61 -9.73 2.08
N VAL A 395 -5.02 -9.38 0.94
CA VAL A 395 -4.95 -8.02 0.41
C VAL A 395 -5.84 -7.95 -0.82
N LYS A 396 -6.85 -7.08 -0.83
CA LYS A 396 -7.76 -6.93 -1.96
C LYS A 396 -7.40 -5.73 -2.82
N GLY A 397 -7.35 -5.92 -4.13
CA GLY A 397 -7.37 -4.88 -5.15
C GLY A 397 -8.79 -4.51 -5.57
N PRO A 398 -8.96 -3.71 -6.65
CA PRO A 398 -7.94 -3.34 -7.64
C PRO A 398 -6.92 -2.31 -7.14
N VAL A 399 -5.65 -2.45 -7.54
CA VAL A 399 -4.55 -1.51 -7.17
C VAL A 399 -3.79 -1.12 -8.44
N MET A 400 -3.56 0.18 -8.63
CA MET A 400 -2.68 0.68 -9.69
C MET A 400 -1.23 0.61 -9.22
N LEU A 401 -0.36 -0.03 -9.99
CA LEU A 401 1.08 -0.14 -9.66
C LEU A 401 1.88 0.90 -10.45
N MET A 402 2.69 1.69 -9.75
CA MET A 402 3.66 2.61 -10.37
C MET A 402 5.06 2.32 -9.84
N LEU A 403 5.90 1.76 -10.70
CA LEU A 403 7.21 1.25 -10.33
C LEU A 403 8.29 2.04 -11.06
N THR A 404 9.40 2.37 -10.40
CA THR A 404 10.58 2.92 -11.06
C THR A 404 11.76 1.96 -10.95
N THR A 405 12.52 1.81 -12.04
CA THR A 405 13.68 0.92 -12.06
C THR A 405 14.86 1.53 -12.82
N THR A 406 16.06 1.32 -12.28
CA THR A 406 17.35 1.53 -12.96
C THR A 406 17.82 0.30 -13.71
N ALA A 407 17.28 -0.87 -13.38
CA ALA A 407 17.70 -2.14 -13.98
C ALA A 407 17.19 -2.26 -15.42
N ILE A 408 18.10 -2.72 -16.27
CA ILE A 408 17.79 -3.13 -17.63
C ILE A 408 17.18 -4.54 -17.64
N ASP A 409 17.58 -5.40 -16.69
CA ASP A 409 17.00 -6.72 -16.44
C ASP A 409 15.99 -6.64 -15.30
N VAL A 410 14.75 -6.31 -15.66
CA VAL A 410 13.58 -6.61 -14.82
C VAL A 410 13.01 -7.94 -15.29
N ASP A 411 12.37 -8.67 -14.37
CA ASP A 411 11.61 -9.86 -14.70
C ASP A 411 10.69 -9.62 -15.90
N GLU A 412 10.90 -10.40 -16.96
CA GLU A 412 10.21 -10.24 -18.26
C GLU A 412 8.69 -10.40 -18.12
N GLU A 413 8.27 -11.22 -17.16
CA GLU A 413 6.86 -11.43 -16.86
C GLU A 413 6.22 -10.17 -16.28
N LEU A 414 6.90 -9.46 -15.38
CA LEU A 414 6.45 -8.18 -14.83
C LEU A 414 6.48 -7.08 -15.90
N LEU A 415 7.54 -7.00 -16.71
CA LEU A 415 7.63 -6.08 -17.85
C LEU A 415 6.45 -6.25 -18.81
N ASN A 416 6.11 -7.48 -19.14
CA ASN A 416 4.99 -7.80 -20.02
C ASN A 416 3.61 -7.49 -19.40
N ARG A 417 3.53 -7.18 -18.10
CA ARG A 417 2.30 -6.76 -17.40
C ARG A 417 2.18 -5.24 -17.24
N CYS A 418 3.29 -4.51 -17.32
CA CYS A 418 3.32 -3.06 -17.19
C CYS A 418 3.32 -2.35 -18.56
N LEU A 419 2.91 -1.08 -18.56
CA LEU A 419 3.28 -0.09 -19.56
C LEU A 419 4.69 0.40 -19.23
N VAL A 420 5.62 0.25 -20.16
CA VAL A 420 7.01 0.65 -19.95
C VAL A 420 7.21 2.06 -20.46
N LEU A 421 7.47 3.00 -19.55
CA LEU A 421 7.76 4.40 -19.88
C LEU A 421 9.27 4.62 -19.85
N THR A 422 9.82 5.11 -20.96
CA THR A 422 11.24 5.46 -21.07
C THR A 422 11.43 6.97 -21.00
N VAL A 423 12.25 7.44 -20.07
CA VAL A 423 12.55 8.87 -19.92
C VAL A 423 13.47 9.35 -21.04
N ASN A 424 13.25 10.57 -21.51
CA ASN A 424 14.04 11.24 -22.53
C ASN A 424 15.38 11.69 -21.97
N GLU A 425 16.45 11.03 -22.43
CA GLU A 425 17.84 11.32 -22.06
C GLU A 425 18.58 12.06 -23.18
N SER A 426 17.88 12.86 -23.97
CA SER A 426 18.49 13.68 -25.03
C SER A 426 19.20 14.90 -24.44
N ARG A 427 20.13 15.46 -25.23
CA ARG A 427 20.86 16.65 -24.83
C ARG A 427 19.93 17.85 -24.77
N GLU A 428 19.05 18.00 -25.75
CA GLU A 428 18.05 19.05 -25.84
C GLU A 428 17.15 19.06 -24.59
N GLN A 429 16.75 17.87 -24.14
CA GLN A 429 15.98 17.69 -22.92
C GLN A 429 16.75 18.11 -21.67
N THR A 430 18.03 17.74 -21.57
CA THR A 430 18.89 18.13 -20.45
C THR A 430 19.07 19.65 -20.41
N GLU A 431 19.27 20.30 -21.57
CA GLU A 431 19.37 21.75 -21.68
C GLU A 431 18.08 22.45 -21.24
N ALA A 432 16.91 21.92 -21.64
CA ALA A 432 15.60 22.41 -21.20
C ALA A 432 15.42 22.31 -19.68
N ILE A 433 15.82 21.19 -19.07
CA ILE A 433 15.78 21.00 -17.61
C ILE A 433 16.68 22.04 -16.91
N HIS A 434 17.89 22.29 -17.41
CA HIS A 434 18.77 23.32 -16.83
C HIS A 434 18.18 24.73 -16.92
N VAL A 435 17.50 25.06 -18.01
CA VAL A 435 16.80 26.35 -18.14
C VAL A 435 15.71 26.47 -17.07
N LEU A 436 14.88 25.44 -16.90
CA LEU A 436 13.82 25.43 -15.88
C LEU A 436 14.38 25.53 -14.45
N GLN A 437 15.45 24.78 -14.14
CA GLN A 437 16.11 24.84 -12.84
C GLN A 437 16.65 26.23 -12.52
N ARG A 438 17.18 26.96 -13.52
CA ARG A 438 17.59 28.37 -13.36
C ARG A 438 16.39 29.29 -13.18
N GLN A 439 15.31 29.09 -13.95
CA GLN A 439 14.08 29.87 -13.81
C GLN A 439 13.46 29.73 -12.43
N LYS A 440 13.50 28.55 -11.81
CA LYS A 440 13.05 28.33 -10.42
C LYS A 440 13.77 29.18 -9.38
N GLN A 441 14.99 29.67 -9.68
CA GLN A 441 15.75 30.57 -8.80
C GLN A 441 15.40 32.05 -8.99
N THR A 442 14.45 32.37 -9.88
CA THR A 442 13.98 33.74 -10.14
C THR A 442 12.70 34.05 -9.38
N LEU A 443 12.34 35.33 -9.26
CA LEU A 443 11.06 35.75 -8.66
C LEU A 443 9.86 35.15 -9.41
N GLU A 444 9.93 35.09 -10.74
CA GLU A 444 8.89 34.44 -11.56
C GLU A 444 8.75 32.96 -11.23
N GLY A 445 9.87 32.26 -11.00
CA GLY A 445 9.88 30.87 -10.57
C GLY A 445 9.28 30.65 -9.18
N LEU A 446 9.51 31.56 -8.24
CA LEU A 446 8.90 31.51 -6.90
C LEU A 446 7.39 31.79 -6.96
N LEU A 447 6.93 32.71 -7.81
CA LEU A 447 5.50 32.95 -8.02
C LEU A 447 4.83 31.75 -8.69
N ALA A 448 5.51 31.08 -9.62
CA ALA A 448 5.04 29.84 -10.24
C ALA A 448 4.93 28.67 -9.23
N GLU A 449 5.64 28.71 -8.10
CA GLU A 449 5.50 27.70 -7.06
C GLU A 449 4.13 27.76 -6.36
N ASN A 450 3.60 28.98 -6.12
CA ASN A 450 2.23 29.13 -5.62
C ASN A 450 1.18 28.62 -6.62
N GLU A 451 1.43 28.84 -7.92
CA GLU A 451 0.56 28.32 -8.98
C GLU A 451 0.58 26.78 -9.03
N ARG A 452 1.76 26.16 -8.83
CA ARG A 452 1.88 24.70 -8.72
C ARG A 452 1.05 24.14 -7.57
N ASP A 453 1.09 24.78 -6.41
CA ASP A 453 0.34 24.31 -5.23
C ASP A 453 -1.18 24.42 -5.47
N TYR A 454 -1.63 25.50 -6.12
CA TYR A 454 -3.01 25.65 -6.58
C TYR A 454 -3.42 24.56 -7.58
N LEU A 455 -2.62 24.32 -8.62
CA LEU A 455 -2.89 23.29 -9.62
C LEU A 455 -2.92 21.89 -8.98
N THR A 456 -2.00 21.62 -8.05
CA THR A 456 -1.95 20.36 -7.32
C THR A 456 -3.27 20.12 -6.57
N ALA A 457 -3.74 21.11 -5.80
CA ALA A 457 -5.01 21.02 -5.09
C ALA A 457 -6.21 20.86 -6.05
N LEU A 458 -6.22 21.61 -7.15
CA LEU A 458 -7.26 21.51 -8.19
C LEU A 458 -7.37 20.10 -8.75
N HIS A 459 -6.24 19.50 -9.14
CA HIS A 459 -6.20 18.14 -9.70
C HIS A 459 -6.55 17.09 -8.66
N GLN A 460 -6.06 17.19 -7.42
CA GLN A 460 -6.45 16.27 -6.35
C GLN A 460 -7.96 16.31 -6.10
N ASN A 461 -8.55 17.50 -6.08
CA ASN A 461 -10.00 17.66 -5.94
C ASN A 461 -10.76 17.09 -7.15
N ALA A 462 -10.29 17.33 -8.38
CA ALA A 462 -10.87 16.71 -9.57
C ALA A 462 -10.81 15.17 -9.50
N GLN A 463 -9.70 14.59 -9.04
CA GLN A 463 -9.54 13.16 -8.85
C GLN A 463 -10.48 12.57 -7.80
N ARG A 464 -10.78 13.30 -6.71
CA ARG A 464 -11.76 12.91 -5.69
C ARG A 464 -13.19 12.83 -6.23
N LEU A 465 -13.52 13.65 -7.23
CA LEU A 465 -14.84 13.67 -7.84
C LEU A 465 -15.07 12.51 -8.82
N LEU A 466 -14.01 11.94 -9.41
CA LEU A 466 -14.14 10.83 -10.34
C LEU A 466 -14.77 9.60 -9.67
N LYS A 467 -15.87 9.13 -10.25
CA LYS A 467 -16.57 7.92 -9.79
C LYS A 467 -16.06 6.67 -10.52
N PRO A 468 -16.02 5.51 -9.85
CA PRO A 468 -15.74 4.23 -10.50
C PRO A 468 -16.97 3.80 -11.33
N LEU A 469 -17.02 4.21 -12.60
CA LEU A 469 -18.08 3.84 -13.55
C LEU A 469 -17.63 2.74 -14.49
N ASN A 470 -18.59 1.92 -14.96
CA ASN A 470 -18.30 0.98 -16.03
C ASN A 470 -18.09 1.72 -17.35
N VAL A 471 -17.15 1.23 -18.17
CA VAL A 471 -16.86 1.81 -19.47
C VAL A 471 -17.12 0.78 -20.56
N VAL A 472 -18.06 1.10 -21.45
CA VAL A 472 -18.41 0.26 -22.60
C VAL A 472 -17.78 0.85 -23.86
N ASN A 473 -17.08 0.03 -24.63
CA ASN A 473 -16.52 0.44 -25.91
C ASN A 473 -17.38 -0.09 -27.07
N PRO A 474 -18.26 0.73 -27.67
CA PRO A 474 -19.11 0.29 -28.80
C PRO A 474 -18.30 -0.02 -30.07
N TYR A 475 -17.07 0.49 -30.16
CA TYR A 475 -16.17 0.26 -31.28
C TYR A 475 -15.25 -0.94 -31.07
N ALA A 476 -15.34 -1.66 -29.95
CA ALA A 476 -14.41 -2.74 -29.59
C ALA A 476 -14.28 -3.82 -30.67
N SER A 477 -15.37 -4.16 -31.37
CA SER A 477 -15.36 -5.15 -32.46
C SER A 477 -14.68 -4.67 -33.74
N GLN A 478 -14.49 -3.36 -33.90
CA GLN A 478 -13.84 -2.73 -35.06
C GLN A 478 -12.35 -2.50 -34.82
N LEU A 479 -11.91 -2.55 -33.55
CA LEU A 479 -10.51 -2.39 -33.19
C LEU A 479 -9.71 -3.64 -33.57
N THR A 480 -8.63 -3.44 -34.30
CA THR A 480 -7.66 -4.48 -34.61
C THR A 480 -6.37 -4.22 -33.85
N PHE A 481 -5.67 -5.30 -33.53
CA PHE A 481 -4.36 -5.26 -32.89
C PHE A 481 -3.50 -6.38 -33.51
N LEU A 482 -2.18 -6.20 -33.49
CA LEU A 482 -1.25 -7.22 -33.99
C LEU A 482 -1.51 -8.58 -33.32
N SER A 483 -1.51 -9.65 -34.10
CA SER A 483 -1.79 -11.02 -33.63
C SER A 483 -0.65 -12.00 -33.93
N ASP A 484 0.52 -11.48 -34.26
CA ASP A 484 1.72 -12.20 -34.69
C ASP A 484 2.49 -12.85 -33.53
N LYS A 485 2.45 -12.25 -32.33
CA LYS A 485 3.16 -12.76 -31.14
C LYS A 485 2.20 -13.02 -29.97
N THR A 486 2.48 -14.04 -29.15
CA THR A 486 1.66 -14.34 -27.95
C THR A 486 1.57 -13.18 -26.96
N ARG A 487 2.63 -12.36 -26.90
CA ARG A 487 2.71 -11.13 -26.09
C ARG A 487 1.60 -10.13 -26.43
N THR A 488 1.17 -10.03 -27.68
CA THR A 488 0.19 -9.03 -28.11
C THR A 488 -1.17 -9.22 -27.45
N ARG A 489 -1.48 -10.40 -26.90
CA ARG A 489 -2.68 -10.64 -26.08
C ARG A 489 -2.72 -9.73 -24.84
N ARG A 490 -1.57 -9.55 -24.17
CA ARG A 490 -1.47 -8.67 -22.99
C ARG A 490 -1.46 -7.20 -23.41
N ASP A 491 -0.70 -6.86 -24.45
CA ASP A 491 -0.59 -5.48 -24.91
C ASP A 491 -1.91 -4.96 -25.50
N HIS A 492 -2.70 -5.83 -26.16
CA HIS A 492 -4.06 -5.51 -26.59
C HIS A 492 -4.96 -5.17 -25.39
N MET A 493 -4.90 -5.96 -24.31
CA MET A 493 -5.66 -5.63 -23.10
C MET A 493 -5.23 -4.31 -22.48
N LYS A 494 -3.92 -3.99 -22.45
CA LYS A 494 -3.44 -2.68 -21.98
C LYS A 494 -3.97 -1.54 -22.84
N TYR A 495 -3.98 -1.71 -24.17
CA TYR A 495 -4.55 -0.74 -25.10
C TYR A 495 -6.05 -0.51 -24.85
N LEU A 496 -6.84 -1.58 -24.67
CA LEU A 496 -8.26 -1.46 -24.33
C LEU A 496 -8.48 -0.76 -22.97
N THR A 497 -7.70 -1.10 -21.95
CA THR A 497 -7.79 -0.43 -20.64
C THR A 497 -7.35 1.04 -20.73
N LEU A 498 -6.38 1.39 -21.58
CA LEU A 498 -5.99 2.77 -21.82
C LEU A 498 -7.15 3.58 -22.41
N ILE A 499 -7.86 3.03 -23.41
CA ILE A 499 -9.09 3.65 -23.96
C ILE A 499 -10.13 3.84 -22.85
N GLN A 500 -10.34 2.82 -22.01
CA GLN A 500 -11.28 2.90 -20.90
C GLN A 500 -10.91 3.99 -19.89
N SER A 501 -9.63 4.13 -19.58
CA SER A 501 -9.15 5.16 -18.64
C SER A 501 -9.36 6.56 -19.20
N ILE A 502 -9.13 6.76 -20.50
CA ILE A 502 -9.39 8.04 -21.17
C ILE A 502 -10.89 8.37 -21.11
N ALA A 503 -11.78 7.42 -21.42
CA ALA A 503 -13.21 7.65 -21.32
C ALA A 503 -13.66 7.92 -19.87
N LEU A 504 -13.09 7.22 -18.89
CA LEU A 504 -13.38 7.43 -17.46
C LEU A 504 -12.96 8.81 -16.97
N LEU A 505 -11.81 9.33 -17.44
CA LEU A 505 -11.38 10.69 -17.16
C LEU A 505 -12.40 11.72 -17.67
N HIS A 506 -12.98 11.47 -18.85
CA HIS A 506 -14.00 12.33 -19.45
C HIS A 506 -15.43 12.04 -18.96
N GLN A 507 -15.63 11.30 -17.84
CA GLN A 507 -16.98 10.89 -17.40
C GLN A 507 -17.96 12.07 -17.21
N TYR A 508 -17.47 13.26 -16.85
CA TYR A 508 -18.27 14.49 -16.69
C TYR A 508 -18.61 15.21 -17.99
N GLN A 509 -18.09 14.73 -19.12
CA GLN A 509 -18.36 15.21 -20.48
C GLN A 509 -19.21 14.20 -21.28
N ARG A 510 -19.69 13.15 -20.61
CA ARG A 510 -20.43 12.05 -21.22
C ARG A 510 -21.78 11.88 -20.52
N GLU A 511 -22.73 11.34 -21.25
CA GLU A 511 -23.99 10.89 -20.67
C GLU A 511 -23.78 9.55 -19.95
N VAL A 512 -24.19 9.48 -18.67
CA VAL A 512 -24.20 8.22 -17.92
C VAL A 512 -25.45 7.46 -18.28
N LYS A 513 -25.28 6.31 -18.94
CA LYS A 513 -26.35 5.42 -19.37
C LYS A 513 -26.57 4.32 -18.33
N THR A 514 -27.79 3.79 -18.28
CA THR A 514 -28.11 2.65 -17.41
C THR A 514 -28.67 1.49 -18.22
N ALA A 515 -28.15 0.30 -17.99
CA ALA A 515 -28.67 -0.95 -18.53
C ALA A 515 -29.13 -1.86 -17.40
N GLU A 516 -30.20 -2.61 -17.64
CA GLU A 516 -30.70 -3.61 -16.69
C GLU A 516 -30.62 -5.00 -17.32
N HIS A 517 -30.01 -5.94 -16.61
CA HIS A 517 -29.97 -7.34 -17.03
C HIS A 517 -30.15 -8.25 -15.83
N ARG A 518 -31.19 -9.10 -15.88
CA ARG A 518 -31.54 -10.05 -14.79
C ARG A 518 -31.68 -9.36 -13.43
N GLY A 519 -32.35 -8.20 -13.39
CA GLY A 519 -32.60 -7.44 -12.16
C GLY A 519 -31.39 -6.69 -11.60
N LYS A 520 -30.22 -6.70 -12.28
CA LYS A 520 -29.07 -5.87 -11.91
C LYS A 520 -29.01 -4.62 -12.78
N ARG A 521 -29.01 -3.46 -12.16
CA ARG A 521 -28.80 -2.17 -12.81
C ARG A 521 -27.31 -1.86 -12.92
N LEU A 522 -26.85 -1.53 -14.11
CA LEU A 522 -25.46 -1.20 -14.44
C LEU A 522 -25.40 0.21 -15.01
N GLU A 523 -24.71 1.11 -14.32
CA GLU A 523 -24.37 2.43 -14.84
C GLU A 523 -23.08 2.34 -15.65
N TYR A 524 -23.07 2.94 -16.83
CA TYR A 524 -21.92 2.94 -17.73
C TYR A 524 -21.84 4.21 -18.57
N ILE A 525 -20.63 4.50 -19.05
CA ILE A 525 -20.35 5.49 -20.07
C ILE A 525 -19.83 4.81 -21.34
N GLU A 526 -20.00 5.47 -22.47
CA GLU A 526 -19.53 4.96 -23.76
C GLU A 526 -18.25 5.66 -24.21
N VAL A 527 -17.32 4.86 -24.74
CA VAL A 527 -16.11 5.35 -25.40
C VAL A 527 -16.48 6.11 -26.68
N SER A 528 -15.83 7.25 -26.90
CA SER A 528 -15.90 8.03 -28.15
C SER A 528 -14.74 7.70 -29.10
N LYS A 529 -14.87 8.13 -30.36
CA LYS A 529 -13.78 8.00 -31.35
C LYS A 529 -12.55 8.83 -30.98
N ASP A 530 -12.72 9.95 -30.27
CA ASP A 530 -11.61 10.80 -29.86
C ASP A 530 -10.77 10.14 -28.77
N ASP A 531 -11.40 9.38 -27.88
CA ASP A 531 -10.70 8.58 -26.85
C ASP A 531 -9.79 7.52 -27.52
N ILE A 532 -10.29 6.88 -28.58
CA ILE A 532 -9.53 5.92 -29.38
C ILE A 532 -8.38 6.59 -30.12
N ARG A 533 -8.59 7.80 -30.68
CA ARG A 533 -7.51 8.55 -31.36
C ARG A 533 -6.38 8.89 -30.39
N LEU A 534 -6.72 9.35 -29.18
CA LEU A 534 -5.73 9.64 -28.15
C LEU A 534 -5.02 8.37 -27.67
N ALA A 535 -5.76 7.28 -27.44
CA ALA A 535 -5.18 6.00 -27.07
C ALA A 535 -4.21 5.49 -28.15
N ASN A 536 -4.56 5.64 -29.43
CA ASN A 536 -3.69 5.29 -30.56
C ASN A 536 -2.39 6.10 -30.49
N GLN A 537 -2.46 7.42 -30.37
CA GLN A 537 -1.26 8.27 -30.30
C GLN A 537 -0.32 7.81 -29.17
N LEU A 538 -0.85 7.61 -27.96
CA LEU A 538 -0.07 7.14 -26.81
C LEU A 538 0.47 5.72 -27.01
N ALA A 539 -0.34 4.81 -27.57
CA ALA A 539 0.05 3.43 -27.80
C ALA A 539 1.20 3.29 -28.80
N HIS A 540 1.22 4.08 -29.88
CA HIS A 540 2.34 4.05 -30.84
C HIS A 540 3.66 4.44 -30.16
N GLU A 541 3.65 5.47 -29.32
CA GLU A 541 4.88 5.91 -28.64
C GLU A 541 5.33 4.97 -27.51
N ILE A 542 4.38 4.37 -26.78
CA ILE A 542 4.68 3.59 -25.57
C ILE A 542 4.78 2.10 -25.85
N LEU A 543 3.74 1.52 -26.46
CA LEU A 543 3.67 0.08 -26.78
C LEU A 543 4.47 -0.26 -28.02
N GLY A 544 4.55 0.65 -29.00
CA GLY A 544 5.35 0.46 -30.21
C GLY A 544 6.82 0.20 -29.89
N ARG A 545 7.40 0.97 -28.95
CA ARG A 545 8.78 0.81 -28.48
C ARG A 545 9.05 -0.51 -27.73
N THR A 546 8.02 -1.17 -27.22
CA THR A 546 8.17 -2.40 -26.43
C THR A 546 8.00 -3.69 -27.24
N LEU A 547 7.34 -3.63 -28.41
CA LEU A 547 7.17 -4.78 -29.32
C LEU A 547 8.42 -5.11 -30.12
N ASP A 548 9.38 -4.18 -30.11
CA ASP A 548 10.73 -4.43 -30.54
C ASP A 548 11.43 -5.41 -29.60
N GLU A 549 12.04 -6.44 -30.16
CA GLU A 549 12.87 -7.37 -29.35
C GLU A 549 14.11 -6.67 -28.78
N MET A 550 14.46 -5.51 -29.33
CA MET A 550 15.59 -4.70 -28.90
C MET A 550 15.18 -3.69 -27.83
N PRO A 551 15.74 -3.75 -26.61
CA PRO A 551 15.47 -2.75 -25.58
C PRO A 551 15.79 -1.32 -26.05
N PRO A 552 15.04 -0.29 -25.63
CA PRO A 552 15.21 1.08 -26.12
C PRO A 552 16.62 1.65 -25.95
N GLN A 553 17.29 1.35 -24.82
CA GLN A 553 18.68 1.75 -24.60
C GLN A 553 19.66 1.02 -25.54
N THR A 554 19.44 -0.27 -25.81
CA THR A 554 20.23 -1.04 -26.78
C THR A 554 20.06 -0.47 -28.19
N ARG A 555 18.85 -0.04 -28.57
CA ARG A 555 18.58 0.66 -29.84
C ARG A 555 19.29 2.01 -29.93
N LYS A 556 19.21 2.83 -28.88
CA LYS A 556 19.94 4.11 -28.81
C LYS A 556 21.44 3.88 -29.01
N LEU A 557 22.00 2.85 -28.39
CA LEU A 557 23.40 2.48 -28.59
C LEU A 557 23.68 2.04 -30.02
N LEU A 558 22.82 1.23 -30.64
CA LEU A 558 22.97 0.81 -32.04
C LEU A 558 23.03 2.01 -32.99
N LEU A 559 22.12 2.98 -32.85
CA LEU A 559 22.11 4.21 -33.65
C LEU A 559 23.39 5.04 -33.44
N LEU A 560 23.87 5.15 -32.20
CA LEU A 560 25.13 5.84 -31.92
C LEU A 560 26.35 5.10 -32.50
N ILE A 561 26.36 3.76 -32.43
CA ILE A 561 27.40 2.94 -33.06
C ILE A 561 27.36 3.09 -34.59
N GLN A 562 26.17 3.18 -35.18
CA GLN A 562 26.01 3.44 -36.61
C GLN A 562 26.59 4.80 -37.00
N GLN A 563 26.25 5.86 -36.27
CA GLN A 563 26.82 7.20 -36.48
C GLN A 563 28.34 7.20 -36.36
N MET A 564 28.87 6.53 -35.31
CA MET A 564 30.31 6.37 -35.12
C MET A 564 30.96 5.61 -36.27
N ALA A 565 30.39 4.48 -36.68
CA ALA A 565 30.91 3.64 -37.75
C ALA A 565 30.93 4.38 -39.10
N HIS A 566 29.89 5.16 -39.41
CA HIS A 566 29.89 6.04 -40.59
C HIS A 566 30.97 7.12 -40.52
N ALA A 567 31.16 7.76 -39.35
CA ALA A 567 32.21 8.75 -39.17
C ALA A 567 33.61 8.13 -39.34
N MET A 568 33.84 6.93 -38.78
CA MET A 568 35.10 6.20 -38.93
C MET A 568 35.31 5.72 -40.37
N ALA A 569 34.27 5.26 -41.07
CA ALA A 569 34.34 4.86 -42.48
C ALA A 569 34.74 6.05 -43.36
N ALA A 570 34.17 7.23 -43.11
CA ALA A 570 34.48 8.45 -43.84
C ALA A 570 35.93 8.91 -43.61
N ASP A 571 36.41 8.86 -42.37
CA ASP A 571 37.80 9.22 -42.01
C ASP A 571 38.83 8.25 -42.59
N GLN A 572 38.53 6.94 -42.57
CA GLN A 572 39.40 5.88 -43.08
C GLN A 572 39.26 5.62 -44.59
N GLN A 573 38.33 6.32 -45.26
CA GLN A 573 37.99 6.12 -46.67
C GLN A 573 37.72 4.65 -47.03
N CYS A 574 37.00 3.93 -46.17
CA CYS A 574 36.69 2.52 -46.35
C CYS A 574 35.18 2.26 -46.33
N ALA A 575 34.77 1.07 -46.78
CA ALA A 575 33.38 0.65 -46.70
C ALA A 575 32.96 0.38 -45.24
N LEU A 576 31.68 0.58 -44.90
CA LEU A 576 31.16 0.45 -43.53
C LEU A 576 31.46 -0.94 -42.92
N ASN A 577 31.34 -2.00 -43.73
CA ASN A 577 31.66 -3.39 -43.34
C ASN A 577 33.16 -3.65 -43.14
N ALA A 578 34.05 -2.77 -43.59
CA ALA A 578 35.49 -2.89 -43.34
C ALA A 578 35.90 -2.20 -42.03
N VAL A 579 35.03 -1.38 -41.43
CA VAL A 579 35.32 -0.70 -40.17
C VAL A 579 35.38 -1.72 -39.04
N ARG A 580 36.44 -1.64 -38.23
CA ARG A 580 36.60 -2.40 -37.00
C ARG A 580 36.80 -1.41 -35.86
N PHE A 581 35.99 -1.55 -34.82
CA PHE A 581 36.05 -0.69 -33.64
C PHE A 581 36.01 -1.53 -32.36
N THR A 582 36.51 -0.98 -31.27
CA THR A 582 36.53 -1.64 -29.95
C THR A 582 35.49 -1.02 -29.03
N ARG A 583 35.18 -1.70 -27.91
CA ARG A 583 34.35 -1.10 -26.84
C ARG A 583 34.92 0.23 -26.33
N ARG A 584 36.24 0.39 -26.35
CA ARG A 584 36.88 1.65 -25.96
C ARG A 584 36.51 2.77 -26.93
N ASP A 585 36.51 2.50 -28.24
CA ASP A 585 36.15 3.49 -29.25
C ASP A 585 34.68 3.89 -29.12
N ILE A 586 33.78 2.92 -28.90
CA ILE A 586 32.37 3.17 -28.60
C ILE A 586 32.23 4.03 -27.34
N ARG A 587 33.01 3.74 -26.29
CA ARG A 587 32.99 4.52 -25.04
C ARG A 587 33.45 5.96 -25.25
N ASP A 588 34.55 6.14 -25.98
CA ASP A 588 35.13 7.46 -26.20
C ASP A 588 34.18 8.32 -27.08
N PHE A 589 33.42 7.70 -27.99
CA PHE A 589 32.39 8.37 -28.79
C PHE A 589 31.09 8.66 -28.03
N THR A 590 30.55 7.66 -27.31
CA THR A 590 29.21 7.74 -26.69
C THR A 590 29.21 8.26 -25.26
N GLN A 591 30.35 8.19 -24.56
CA GLN A 591 30.51 8.46 -23.13
C GLN A 591 29.69 7.53 -22.21
N TRP A 592 29.28 6.35 -22.69
CA TRP A 592 28.57 5.36 -21.87
C TRP A 592 29.51 4.61 -20.92
N SER A 593 29.00 4.12 -19.79
CA SER A 593 29.83 3.34 -18.86
C SER A 593 30.25 1.99 -19.46
N ASP A 594 31.42 1.47 -19.05
CA ASP A 594 31.94 0.20 -19.56
C ASP A 594 30.99 -0.98 -19.26
N ASN A 595 30.30 -0.95 -18.12
CA ASN A 595 29.34 -1.99 -17.76
C ASN A 595 28.10 -1.97 -18.67
N GLN A 596 27.57 -0.78 -18.98
CA GLN A 596 26.46 -0.63 -19.94
C GLN A 596 26.88 -1.14 -21.33
N LEU A 597 28.07 -0.73 -21.80
CA LEU A 597 28.59 -1.19 -23.10
C LEU A 597 28.80 -2.70 -23.13
N LYS A 598 29.26 -3.32 -22.04
CA LYS A 598 29.38 -4.77 -21.96
C LYS A 598 28.04 -5.47 -22.15
N VAL A 599 26.99 -5.04 -21.44
CA VAL A 599 25.65 -5.64 -21.52
C VAL A 599 25.03 -5.41 -22.90
N HIS A 600 25.01 -4.17 -23.38
CA HIS A 600 24.31 -3.83 -24.63
C HIS A 600 25.07 -4.29 -25.89
N CYS A 601 26.41 -4.23 -25.93
CA CYS A 601 27.16 -4.78 -27.06
C CYS A 601 27.04 -6.31 -27.13
N GLN A 602 26.96 -7.00 -25.98
CA GLN A 602 26.69 -8.43 -25.97
C GLN A 602 25.31 -8.73 -26.55
N ARG A 603 24.26 -8.03 -26.11
CA ARG A 603 22.91 -8.18 -26.68
C ARG A 603 22.87 -7.89 -28.18
N LEU A 604 23.50 -6.81 -28.63
CA LEU A 604 23.58 -6.47 -30.05
C LEU A 604 24.31 -7.56 -30.86
N ALA A 605 25.31 -8.22 -30.28
CA ALA A 605 25.98 -9.35 -30.92
C ALA A 605 25.12 -10.62 -30.93
N GLU A 606 24.40 -10.91 -29.84
CA GLU A 606 23.44 -12.03 -29.76
C GLU A 606 22.26 -11.85 -30.74
N MET A 607 21.86 -10.60 -30.99
CA MET A 607 20.85 -10.22 -31.98
C MET A 607 21.42 -10.03 -33.40
N GLU A 608 22.69 -10.39 -33.63
CA GLU A 608 23.39 -10.33 -34.93
C GLU A 608 23.52 -8.94 -35.57
N TYR A 609 23.30 -7.85 -34.81
CA TYR A 609 23.57 -6.48 -35.28
C TYR A 609 25.05 -6.11 -35.23
N LEU A 610 25.83 -6.77 -34.36
CA LEU A 610 27.29 -6.62 -34.26
C LEU A 610 27.99 -7.95 -34.43
N LEU A 611 29.01 -8.01 -35.28
CA LEU A 611 29.89 -9.17 -35.40
C LEU A 611 31.14 -9.00 -34.52
N ILE A 612 31.42 -9.99 -33.68
CA ILE A 612 32.60 -9.99 -32.81
C ILE A 612 33.79 -10.61 -33.53
N HIS A 613 34.90 -9.88 -33.59
CA HIS A 613 36.19 -10.33 -34.12
C HIS A 613 37.22 -10.47 -32.99
N GLY A 614 37.95 -11.58 -32.99
CA GLY A 614 38.98 -11.86 -31.97
C GLY A 614 38.40 -12.26 -30.61
N GLY A 615 39.23 -12.20 -29.55
CA GLY A 615 38.81 -12.51 -28.17
C GLY A 615 39.39 -13.79 -27.56
N SER A 616 40.14 -14.60 -28.30
CA SER A 616 40.91 -15.72 -27.73
C SER A 616 42.41 -15.40 -27.68
N ARG A 617 43.06 -15.70 -26.53
CA ARG A 617 44.53 -15.72 -26.36
C ARG A 617 45.28 -14.44 -26.81
N GLY A 618 44.94 -13.29 -26.23
CA GLY A 618 45.76 -12.06 -26.34
C GLY A 618 45.42 -11.11 -27.51
N HIS A 619 44.47 -11.47 -28.37
CA HIS A 619 43.96 -10.55 -29.40
C HIS A 619 42.89 -9.61 -28.82
N ARG A 620 42.93 -8.32 -29.22
CA ARG A 620 41.93 -7.32 -28.82
C ARG A 620 40.58 -7.67 -29.42
N LEU A 621 39.53 -7.60 -28.60
CA LEU A 621 38.16 -7.83 -29.02
C LEU A 621 37.66 -6.62 -29.82
N GLN A 622 37.30 -6.86 -31.07
CA GLN A 622 36.81 -5.87 -32.03
C GLN A 622 35.38 -6.20 -32.44
N TYR A 623 34.66 -5.19 -32.88
CA TYR A 623 33.29 -5.26 -33.37
C TYR A 623 33.23 -4.73 -34.80
N GLU A 624 32.31 -5.28 -35.56
CA GLU A 624 31.88 -4.83 -36.88
C GLU A 624 30.37 -4.63 -36.85
N LEU A 625 29.89 -3.56 -37.49
CA LEU A 625 28.46 -3.27 -37.62
C LEU A 625 27.90 -4.01 -38.83
N LEU A 626 26.86 -4.83 -38.62
CA LEU A 626 26.16 -5.58 -39.68
C LEU A 626 24.82 -4.96 -40.10
N TRP A 627 24.42 -3.85 -39.48
CA TRP A 627 23.09 -3.26 -39.66
C TRP A 627 23.08 -2.08 -40.63
N ASP A 628 22.20 -2.14 -41.63
CA ASP A 628 22.14 -1.19 -42.76
C ASP A 628 21.13 -0.03 -42.57
N GLY A 629 20.39 0.02 -41.46
CA GLY A 629 19.63 1.22 -41.08
C GLY A 629 18.12 1.23 -41.35
N ASP A 630 17.49 0.12 -41.74
CA ASP A 630 16.05 0.13 -42.06
C ASP A 630 15.18 -0.01 -40.79
N GLY A 631 14.37 1.01 -40.48
CA GLY A 631 13.36 0.98 -39.40
C GLY A 631 13.44 2.10 -38.36
N ASP A 632 13.23 3.36 -38.76
CA ASP A 632 13.36 4.53 -37.87
C ASP A 632 12.10 4.86 -37.04
N SER A 633 11.06 4.02 -37.08
CA SER A 633 9.87 4.21 -36.25
C SER A 633 9.36 2.91 -35.69
N ALA A 634 9.32 2.80 -34.37
CA ALA A 634 8.56 1.78 -33.66
C ALA A 634 7.06 2.07 -33.84
N HIS A 635 6.51 1.75 -35.02
CA HIS A 635 5.12 1.99 -35.38
C HIS A 635 4.32 0.71 -35.18
N LEU A 636 3.25 0.77 -34.39
CA LEU A 636 2.27 -0.30 -34.24
C LEU A 636 1.43 -0.40 -35.52
N SER A 637 1.84 -1.25 -36.46
CA SER A 637 1.06 -1.54 -37.67
C SER A 637 -0.28 -2.19 -37.29
N GLY A 638 -1.40 -1.65 -37.79
CA GLY A 638 -2.72 -2.28 -37.64
C GLY A 638 -3.66 -1.67 -36.59
N LEU A 639 -3.33 -0.53 -35.99
CA LEU A 639 -4.30 0.26 -35.22
C LEU A 639 -5.21 1.03 -36.20
N ILE A 640 -6.42 0.51 -36.44
CA ILE A 640 -7.39 1.14 -37.37
C ILE A 640 -8.12 2.28 -36.67
N MET A 641 -8.22 3.43 -37.35
CA MET A 641 -9.13 4.51 -36.97
C MET A 641 -10.56 4.12 -37.37
N PRO A 642 -11.54 4.06 -36.44
CA PRO A 642 -12.93 3.82 -36.82
C PRO A 642 -13.42 4.99 -37.69
N VAL A 643 -13.82 4.69 -38.93
CA VAL A 643 -14.40 5.65 -39.88
C VAL A 643 -15.63 6.30 -39.29
#